data_AF-A0A1E4RP77-F1
#
_entry.id   AF-A0A1E4RP77-F1
#
_cell.length_a   1.000
_cell.length_b   1.000
_cell.length_c   1.000
_cell.angle_alpha   90.00
_cell.angle_beta   90.00
_cell.angle_gamma   90.00
#
_symmetry.space_group_name_H-M   'P 1'
#
loop_
_entity.id
_entity.type
_entity.pdbx_description
1 polymer ?
#
loop_
_entity_poly.entity_id
_entity_poly.type
_entity_poly.pdbx_seq_one_letter_code
_entity_poly.pdbx_strand_id
1 'polypeptide(L)'
;MLELHKSDPIDGPSLNPHLLFEKPTFDKVQSELLEFFLDVTGTGEEIRNFNNTKPFDELLYHLETSFTRNYEYGENKEIIDSYLKIPSVVVLHLLLTLASRCPRSNWTKRGSFFEGIQSTHEYVQTFNHEYDNCVYKPPLKDRSLYILQKYLDVICSINRGEELKSSTLQIYKNLLTVLNDTIIRRPSINTRPQLKSPTKRKKPSNVSSKSNKIDITSMFKSKSQRTKADSDTNDKDDEPQEDFSRLKYSNMTDFNDEVISNSEDEEDILGTDMVEEILKYKGMNQTPLKTEKAFQDSISSNNKASVLFQSMSENYISEVSDLKMPASNNLFISSRISNPSIAKINLFDEELLAISLNRPKRYNLWSLMQWMFSCADKSTKYQKYLFDSAGTSYHSLYLTYKGVLQFIFKFTAFNFLYELNNLLNSSASPGDDLIERFENSTRQTQLLSCMNNDNRFLLLLIVTQLGISPNDWHDRAVEYLFTGLEIPSSYEPQPCYEREKLLIKQDSSLINKGKGTAIEYDDNVDSMGFRYEALLILYIRSLFFDSNDIEDKPTAYSDQFIKLLGNALLKIKFKYFEAFFKAHGNNSISVIIPKKYEKKFIFSLIDYLITEITKLVEIYDILPNLDESSEEIAKSVEFFILEEYIYQSVTDDVTHESWESFKCIWLKLNFLIATYFYYQIMDIGLNDFSSDFIDKIKKLDNFRIDLYNAFIEKHSSKSTFHDDYNFMIDEKDKDRYLITDTSEVPWVNFKLLVDLKMASQK
;
A
#
# COMPACT_ATOMS: atom_id res chain seq x y z
N MET A 1 -6.22 57.36 -1.94
CA MET A 1 -5.83 57.50 -0.53
C MET A 1 -6.06 56.15 0.15
N LEU A 2 -5.23 55.10 0.06
CA LEU A 2 -3.78 54.97 -0.14
C LEU A 2 -2.98 56.03 0.60
N GLU A 3 -2.72 55.77 1.89
CA GLU A 3 -1.48 56.05 2.62
C GLU A 3 -1.64 55.46 4.04
N LEU A 4 -0.94 54.36 4.35
CA LEU A 4 0.37 54.34 5.00
C LEU A 4 0.29 54.57 6.53
N HIS A 5 0.03 53.49 7.26
CA HIS A 5 0.78 53.21 8.48
C HIS A 5 1.52 51.89 8.28
N LYS A 6 2.69 51.98 7.64
CA LYS A 6 3.77 51.02 7.84
C LYS A 6 4.27 51.26 9.26
N SER A 7 3.83 50.44 10.21
CA SER A 7 4.61 50.18 11.40
C SER A 7 5.78 49.30 10.96
N ASP A 8 7.00 49.77 11.15
CA ASP A 8 8.21 48.99 10.94
C ASP A 8 8.08 47.63 11.62
N PRO A 9 8.48 46.51 10.98
CA PRO A 9 8.60 45.26 11.69
C PRO A 9 9.70 45.49 12.74
N ILE A 10 9.36 45.27 14.00
CA ILE A 10 10.36 45.17 15.06
C ILE A 10 11.18 43.93 14.71
N ASP A 11 12.33 44.16 14.08
CA ASP A 11 13.44 43.20 13.96
C ASP A 11 13.96 42.93 15.39
N GLY A 12 13.21 42.14 16.14
CA GLY A 12 13.79 41.36 17.22
C GLY A 12 14.76 40.37 16.58
N PRO A 13 15.97 40.15 17.13
CA PRO A 13 16.89 39.17 16.57
C PRO A 13 16.16 37.83 16.51
N SER A 14 15.85 37.37 15.31
CA SER A 14 15.44 35.99 15.06
C SER A 14 16.67 35.14 15.35
N LEU A 15 16.88 34.87 16.65
CA LEU A 15 17.89 33.95 17.13
C LEU A 15 17.50 32.57 16.61
N ASN A 16 17.94 32.28 15.40
CA ASN A 16 18.04 30.94 14.87
C ASN A 16 18.78 30.12 15.95
N PRO A 17 18.14 29.13 16.58
CA PRO A 17 18.66 28.51 17.79
C PRO A 17 19.96 27.72 17.55
N HIS A 18 20.25 27.36 16.28
CA HIS A 18 21.53 26.81 15.84
C HIS A 18 22.66 27.85 15.71
N LEU A 19 22.41 29.14 15.98
CA LEU A 19 23.47 30.16 16.07
C LEU A 19 24.17 30.14 17.44
N LEU A 20 23.57 29.50 18.44
CA LEU A 20 24.14 29.36 19.79
C LEU A 20 25.04 28.12 19.94
N PHE A 21 24.89 27.13 19.07
CA PHE A 21 25.63 25.87 19.08
C PHE A 21 25.95 25.45 17.65
N GLU A 22 27.07 24.75 17.42
CA GLU A 22 27.28 24.10 16.12
C GLU A 22 26.07 23.20 15.79
N LYS A 23 25.61 23.26 14.52
CA LYS A 23 24.41 22.56 14.06
C LYS A 23 24.35 21.06 14.46
N PRO A 24 25.44 20.26 14.38
CA PRO A 24 25.41 18.87 14.82
C PRO A 24 25.10 18.71 16.33
N THR A 25 25.61 19.63 17.15
CA THR A 25 25.37 19.67 18.60
C THR A 25 23.93 20.06 18.90
N PHE A 26 23.40 21.04 18.19
CA PHE A 26 21.99 21.44 18.30
C PHE A 26 21.04 20.29 17.93
N ASP A 27 21.30 19.62 16.80
CA ASP A 27 20.51 18.48 16.32
C ASP A 27 20.54 17.30 17.34
N LYS A 28 21.69 17.07 17.98
CA LYS A 28 21.85 16.06 19.04
C LYS A 28 21.04 16.41 20.30
N VAL A 29 21.15 17.64 20.80
CA VAL A 29 20.42 18.09 22.00
C VAL A 29 18.90 18.04 21.78
N GLN A 30 18.43 18.39 20.58
CA GLN A 30 17.01 18.22 20.25
C GLN A 30 16.57 16.75 20.30
N SER A 31 17.37 15.85 19.75
CA SER A 31 17.06 14.41 19.76
C SER A 31 16.97 13.87 21.20
N GLU A 32 17.90 14.27 22.06
CA GLU A 32 17.93 13.87 23.48
C GLU A 32 16.74 14.44 24.27
N LEU A 33 16.33 15.68 23.99
CA LEU A 33 15.16 16.31 24.61
C LEU A 33 13.87 15.54 24.29
N LEU A 34 13.74 15.01 23.07
CA LEU A 34 12.57 14.24 22.67
C LEU A 34 12.48 12.89 23.41
N GLU A 35 13.62 12.28 23.72
CA GLU A 35 13.68 11.05 24.51
C GLU A 35 13.35 11.28 26.00
N PHE A 36 13.59 12.50 26.50
CA PHE A 36 13.25 12.88 27.86
C PHE A 36 11.74 12.96 28.11
N PHE A 37 10.92 13.34 27.11
CA PHE A 37 9.45 13.33 27.24
C PHE A 37 8.90 11.96 27.65
N LEU A 38 9.63 10.90 27.31
CA LEU A 38 9.24 9.52 27.49
C LEU A 38 10.15 8.79 28.50
N ASP A 39 11.06 9.48 29.18
CA ASP A 39 12.06 8.88 30.08
C ASP A 39 12.69 7.61 29.50
N VAL A 40 13.11 7.63 28.23
CA VAL A 40 13.58 6.42 27.51
C VAL A 40 15.01 6.04 27.87
N THR A 41 15.77 6.95 28.50
CA THR A 41 17.23 6.90 28.69
C THR A 41 17.73 6.10 29.90
N GLY A 42 16.86 5.64 30.79
CA GLY A 42 17.30 4.97 32.00
C GLY A 42 17.92 3.58 31.76
N THR A 43 18.96 3.30 32.54
CA THR A 43 19.96 2.24 32.36
C THR A 43 19.51 0.85 32.83
N GLY A 44 18.22 0.63 33.07
CA GLY A 44 17.67 -0.61 33.61
C GLY A 44 17.66 -1.80 32.64
N GLU A 45 17.72 -3.01 33.18
CA GLU A 45 17.45 -4.25 32.42
C GLU A 45 15.95 -4.54 32.23
N GLU A 46 15.09 -3.81 32.94
CA GLU A 46 13.63 -4.02 32.93
C GLU A 46 12.97 -3.53 31.64
N ILE A 47 11.92 -4.24 31.21
CA ILE A 47 11.05 -3.84 30.10
C ILE A 47 10.24 -2.63 30.56
N ARG A 48 10.37 -1.52 29.82
CA ARG A 48 9.65 -0.28 30.03
C ARG A 48 8.36 -0.30 29.23
N ASN A 49 7.26 -0.01 29.89
CA ASN A 49 5.94 -0.08 29.28
C ASN A 49 5.25 1.28 29.34
N PHE A 50 5.00 1.85 28.17
CA PHE A 50 4.36 3.15 28.04
C PHE A 50 2.85 2.98 27.86
N ASN A 51 2.11 3.22 28.95
CA ASN A 51 0.64 3.07 28.99
C ASN A 51 -0.10 4.41 29.21
N ASN A 52 0.63 5.52 29.38
CA ASN A 52 0.06 6.84 29.59
C ASN A 52 0.07 7.64 28.28
N THR A 53 -1.09 8.15 27.86
CA THR A 53 -1.23 8.96 26.63
C THR A 53 -0.64 10.37 26.75
N LYS A 54 -0.55 10.93 27.97
CA LYS A 54 -0.11 12.32 28.17
C LYS A 54 1.32 12.61 27.67
N PRO A 55 2.35 11.80 27.99
CA PRO A 55 3.68 11.98 27.41
C PRO A 55 3.69 11.95 25.88
N PHE A 56 2.86 11.11 25.26
CA PHE A 56 2.71 11.08 23.80
C PHE A 56 2.04 12.34 23.27
N ASP A 57 0.99 12.84 23.92
CA ASP A 57 0.33 14.09 23.54
C ASP A 57 1.31 15.28 23.54
N GLU A 58 2.13 15.40 24.59
CA GLU A 58 3.15 16.47 24.72
C GLU A 58 4.24 16.33 23.66
N LEU A 59 4.74 15.11 23.41
CA LEU A 59 5.71 14.82 22.37
C LEU A 59 5.17 15.15 20.97
N LEU A 60 3.96 14.69 20.65
CA LEU A 60 3.32 14.94 19.35
C LEU A 60 3.08 16.43 19.15
N TYR A 61 2.57 17.13 20.16
CA TYR A 61 2.40 18.59 20.10
C TYR A 61 3.74 19.28 19.83
N HIS A 62 4.80 18.87 20.53
CA HIS A 62 6.12 19.42 20.32
C HIS A 62 6.62 19.19 18.88
N LEU A 63 6.46 17.99 18.32
CA LEU A 63 6.86 17.71 16.93
C LEU A 63 5.99 18.46 15.89
N GLU A 64 4.69 18.57 16.13
CA GLU A 64 3.75 19.30 15.26
C GLU A 64 4.11 20.78 15.10
N THR A 65 4.67 21.40 16.16
CA THR A 65 5.08 22.82 16.07
C THR A 65 6.15 23.08 15.00
N SER A 66 6.95 22.08 14.60
CA SER A 66 7.89 22.22 13.48
C SER A 66 7.21 22.47 12.15
N PHE A 67 5.93 22.10 12.01
CA PHE A 67 5.17 22.23 10.77
C PHE A 67 4.15 23.37 10.81
N THR A 68 3.78 23.87 12.00
CA THR A 68 2.83 25.00 12.13
C THR A 68 3.35 26.33 11.61
N ARG A 69 4.66 26.61 11.74
CA ARG A 69 5.27 27.89 11.31
C ARG A 69 5.49 28.00 9.79
N ASN A 70 5.41 26.89 9.06
CA ASN A 70 5.65 26.85 7.62
C ASN A 70 4.53 27.52 6.80
N TYR A 71 3.34 27.69 7.38
CA TYR A 71 2.22 28.37 6.72
C TYR A 71 2.30 29.91 6.80
N GLU A 72 3.07 30.47 7.75
CA GLU A 72 3.07 31.91 8.01
C GLU A 72 4.12 32.70 7.19
N TYR A 73 5.16 32.04 6.67
CA TYR A 73 6.32 32.73 6.07
C TYR A 73 6.57 32.47 4.57
N GLY A 74 5.64 31.80 3.88
CA GLY A 74 5.80 31.46 2.46
C GLY A 74 6.93 30.43 2.21
N GLU A 75 7.12 30.04 0.94
CA GLU A 75 8.03 28.97 0.48
C GLU A 75 9.55 29.22 0.70
N ASN A 76 9.95 29.99 1.71
CA ASN A 76 11.36 30.16 2.05
C ASN A 76 11.92 28.87 2.68
N LYS A 77 12.39 27.96 1.80
CA LYS A 77 12.98 26.65 2.14
C LYS A 77 14.13 26.72 3.15
N GLU A 78 14.81 27.86 3.31
CA GLU A 78 15.89 28.06 4.29
C GLU A 78 15.40 28.18 5.74
N ILE A 79 14.16 28.63 5.96
CA ILE A 79 13.59 28.78 7.30
C ILE A 79 13.24 27.40 7.88
N ILE A 80 12.80 26.45 7.03
CA ILE A 80 12.38 25.11 7.46
C ILE A 80 13.52 24.36 8.18
N ASP A 81 14.73 24.40 7.63
CA ASP A 81 15.90 23.72 8.21
C ASP A 81 16.29 24.23 9.61
N SER A 82 15.90 25.46 9.96
CA SER A 82 16.31 26.12 11.19
C SER A 82 15.40 25.81 12.38
N TYR A 83 14.17 25.37 12.13
CA TYR A 83 13.12 25.10 13.14
C TYR A 83 12.60 23.66 13.14
N LEU A 84 13.10 22.84 12.22
CA LEU A 84 12.76 21.42 12.14
C LEU A 84 13.32 20.69 13.36
N LYS A 85 12.43 20.03 14.10
CA LYS A 85 12.79 19.17 15.22
C LYS A 85 13.15 17.81 14.67
N ILE A 86 14.33 17.30 15.00
CA ILE A 86 14.79 16.02 14.45
C ILE A 86 14.46 14.91 15.45
N PRO A 87 13.50 14.02 15.16
CA PRO A 87 13.19 12.91 16.05
C PRO A 87 14.31 11.87 16.04
N SER A 88 14.61 11.31 17.22
CA SER A 88 15.53 10.18 17.34
C SER A 88 14.95 8.91 16.73
N VAL A 89 15.80 7.92 16.49
CA VAL A 89 15.38 6.59 15.99
C VAL A 89 14.33 5.95 16.90
N VAL A 90 14.46 6.10 18.23
CA VAL A 90 13.50 5.51 19.18
C VAL A 90 12.14 6.21 19.11
N VAL A 91 12.14 7.54 19.04
CA VAL A 91 10.91 8.34 18.86
C VAL A 91 10.20 7.94 17.57
N LEU A 92 10.92 7.78 16.46
CA LEU A 92 10.34 7.35 15.20
C LEU A 92 9.75 5.93 15.26
N HIS A 93 10.40 4.99 15.96
CA HIS A 93 9.82 3.66 16.22
C HIS A 93 8.51 3.72 17.02
N LEU A 94 8.43 4.63 17.99
CA LEU A 94 7.21 4.87 18.76
C LEU A 94 6.11 5.50 17.90
N LEU A 95 6.42 6.51 17.08
CA LEU A 95 5.46 7.11 16.15
C LEU A 95 4.92 6.08 15.16
N LEU A 96 5.79 5.24 14.59
CA LEU A 96 5.38 4.19 13.66
C LEU A 96 4.47 3.16 14.35
N THR A 97 4.80 2.79 15.59
CA THR A 97 3.98 1.88 16.38
C THR A 97 2.62 2.51 16.72
N LEU A 98 2.58 3.75 17.22
CA LEU A 98 1.35 4.50 17.51
C LEU A 98 0.45 4.64 16.28
N ALA A 99 1.03 4.96 15.12
CA ALA A 99 0.31 5.05 13.85
C ALA A 99 -0.30 3.69 13.41
N SER A 100 0.27 2.57 13.86
CA SER A 100 -0.22 1.21 13.58
C SER A 100 -1.23 0.66 14.60
N ARG A 101 -1.58 1.45 15.64
CA ARG A 101 -2.56 1.04 16.65
C ARG A 101 -3.96 1.50 16.25
N CYS A 102 -4.90 0.55 16.25
CA CYS A 102 -6.32 0.87 16.09
C CYS A 102 -6.82 1.57 17.37
N PRO A 103 -7.45 2.76 17.28
CA PRO A 103 -7.94 3.49 18.46
C PRO A 103 -8.87 2.66 19.35
N ARG A 104 -9.67 1.77 18.73
CA ARG A 104 -10.58 0.86 19.44
C ARG A 104 -9.86 -0.22 20.25
N SER A 105 -8.55 -0.40 20.04
CA SER A 105 -7.70 -1.38 20.71
C SER A 105 -6.65 -0.77 21.64
N ASN A 106 -6.82 0.50 22.02
CA ASN A 106 -5.95 1.10 23.03
C ASN A 106 -5.99 0.33 24.36
N TRP A 107 -7.04 -0.48 24.58
CA TRP A 107 -7.26 -1.25 25.82
C TRP A 107 -7.56 -2.71 25.51
N THR A 108 -6.57 -3.59 25.67
CA THR A 108 -6.86 -5.03 25.83
C THR A 108 -6.57 -5.45 27.25
N LYS A 109 -7.62 -5.90 27.95
CA LYS A 109 -7.54 -6.59 29.24
C LYS A 109 -6.71 -7.87 29.07
N ARG A 110 -5.37 -7.79 29.13
CA ARG A 110 -4.60 -8.96 29.54
C ARG A 110 -4.70 -9.04 31.05
N GLY A 111 -5.72 -9.78 31.48
CA GLY A 111 -5.87 -10.25 32.84
C GLY A 111 -4.69 -11.17 33.19
N SER A 112 -3.71 -10.59 33.84
CA SER A 112 -3.01 -11.12 35.00
C SER A 112 -2.13 -9.97 35.46
N PHE A 113 -2.21 -9.54 36.71
CA PHE A 113 -1.05 -9.26 37.57
C PHE A 113 -1.42 -8.37 38.77
N PHE A 114 -0.94 -8.85 39.92
CA PHE A 114 -0.79 -8.24 41.24
C PHE A 114 -2.00 -7.50 41.84
N GLU A 115 -2.73 -8.23 42.69
CA GLU A 115 -3.52 -7.68 43.79
C GLU A 115 -2.65 -6.68 44.58
N GLY A 116 -2.90 -5.38 44.43
CA GLY A 116 -2.23 -4.33 45.20
C GLY A 116 -2.10 -2.96 44.52
N ILE A 117 -2.16 -2.88 43.19
CA ILE A 117 -1.97 -1.62 42.43
C ILE A 117 -3.25 -1.26 41.63
N GLN A 118 -4.41 -1.24 42.30
CA GLN A 118 -5.69 -0.91 41.64
C GLN A 118 -5.87 0.59 41.35
N SER A 119 -5.35 1.47 42.22
CA SER A 119 -5.63 2.91 42.17
C SER A 119 -4.92 3.68 41.05
N THR A 120 -3.72 3.27 40.63
CA THR A 120 -2.99 3.93 39.52
C THR A 120 -3.47 3.46 38.15
N HIS A 121 -4.05 2.26 38.06
CA HIS A 121 -4.57 1.71 36.82
C HIS A 121 -5.92 2.34 36.44
N GLU A 122 -6.86 2.47 37.37
CA GLU A 122 -8.12 3.20 37.14
C GLU A 122 -7.85 4.66 36.77
N TYR A 123 -6.85 5.29 37.41
CA TYR A 123 -6.39 6.62 37.05
C TYR A 123 -5.90 6.69 35.60
N VAL A 124 -4.94 5.85 35.19
CA VAL A 124 -4.43 5.84 33.82
C VAL A 124 -5.54 5.53 32.80
N GLN A 125 -6.44 4.61 33.12
CA GLN A 125 -7.61 4.32 32.28
C GLN A 125 -8.52 5.54 32.11
N THR A 126 -8.78 6.29 33.19
CA THR A 126 -9.64 7.48 33.13
C THR A 126 -9.03 8.55 32.22
N PHE A 127 -7.74 8.86 32.38
CA PHE A 127 -7.04 9.83 31.52
C PHE A 127 -7.04 9.43 30.05
N ASN A 128 -6.80 8.15 29.77
CA ASN A 128 -6.76 7.71 28.40
C ASN A 128 -8.15 7.62 27.77
N HIS A 129 -9.18 7.27 28.55
CA HIS A 129 -10.58 7.34 28.12
C HIS A 129 -11.02 8.79 27.89
N GLU A 130 -10.59 9.74 28.73
CA GLU A 130 -10.80 11.16 28.48
C GLU A 130 -10.14 11.62 27.18
N TYR A 131 -8.91 11.17 26.90
CA TYR A 131 -8.23 11.46 25.64
C TYR A 131 -8.98 10.87 24.43
N ASP A 132 -9.37 9.59 24.49
CA ASP A 132 -10.07 8.91 23.39
C ASP A 132 -11.47 9.54 23.11
N ASN A 133 -12.12 10.13 24.12
CA ASN A 133 -13.41 10.84 23.97
C ASN A 133 -13.27 12.35 23.71
N CYS A 134 -12.04 12.86 23.62
CA CYS A 134 -11.78 14.28 23.42
C CYS A 134 -12.09 14.70 21.98
N VAL A 135 -13.27 15.26 21.74
CA VAL A 135 -13.74 15.64 20.38
C VAL A 135 -12.81 16.63 19.65
N TYR A 136 -12.10 17.50 20.39
CA TYR A 136 -11.26 18.54 19.78
C TYR A 136 -9.82 18.09 19.49
N LYS A 137 -9.42 16.86 19.85
CA LYS A 137 -8.08 16.35 19.59
C LYS A 137 -8.14 15.13 18.67
N PRO A 138 -7.41 15.13 17.54
CA PRO A 138 -7.30 13.92 16.73
C PRO A 138 -6.63 12.78 17.52
N PRO A 139 -6.97 11.51 17.23
CA PRO A 139 -6.35 10.34 17.86
C PRO A 139 -4.82 10.34 17.73
N LEU A 140 -4.13 9.76 18.72
CA LEU A 140 -2.65 9.63 18.70
C LEU A 140 -2.14 8.98 17.41
N LYS A 141 -2.88 7.98 16.92
CA LYS A 141 -2.62 7.29 15.65
C LYS A 141 -2.51 8.27 14.48
N ASP A 142 -3.54 9.10 14.30
CA ASP A 142 -3.66 9.99 13.13
C ASP A 142 -2.64 11.12 13.20
N ARG A 143 -2.39 11.66 14.40
CA ARG A 143 -1.32 12.64 14.65
C ARG A 143 0.08 12.07 14.39
N SER A 144 0.33 10.85 14.84
CA SER A 144 1.63 10.17 14.60
C SER A 144 1.85 9.93 13.11
N LEU A 145 0.82 9.48 12.39
CA LEU A 145 0.87 9.30 10.95
C LEU A 145 1.08 10.63 10.21
N TYR A 146 0.37 11.69 10.61
CA TYR A 146 0.51 13.03 10.06
C TYR A 146 1.95 13.54 10.19
N ILE A 147 2.56 13.40 11.37
CA ILE A 147 3.95 13.81 11.61
C ILE A 147 4.93 13.02 10.74
N LEU A 148 4.76 11.71 10.63
CA LEU A 148 5.59 10.86 9.75
C LEU A 148 5.46 11.31 8.28
N GLN A 149 4.24 11.57 7.81
CA GLN A 149 4.00 12.07 6.46
C GLN A 149 4.64 13.44 6.25
N LYS A 150 4.58 14.35 7.22
CA LYS A 150 5.23 15.67 7.11
C LYS A 150 6.75 15.59 7.04
N TYR A 151 7.38 14.68 7.78
CA TYR A 151 8.81 14.44 7.61
C TYR A 151 9.16 13.88 6.22
N LEU A 152 8.32 12.99 5.68
CA LEU A 152 8.48 12.51 4.32
C LEU A 152 8.30 13.63 3.28
N ASP A 153 7.30 14.50 3.44
CA ASP A 153 7.09 15.67 2.57
C ASP A 153 8.33 16.56 2.57
N VAL A 154 8.94 16.82 3.74
CA VAL A 154 10.20 17.58 3.85
C VAL A 154 11.32 16.90 3.08
N ILE A 155 11.47 15.57 3.20
CA ILE A 155 12.47 14.80 2.45
C ILE A 155 12.21 14.89 0.93
N CYS A 156 10.96 14.77 0.50
CA CYS A 156 10.59 14.77 -0.92
C CYS A 156 10.55 16.17 -1.55
N SER A 157 10.51 17.24 -0.77
CA SER A 157 10.47 18.63 -1.26
C SER A 157 11.78 19.14 -1.88
N ILE A 158 12.85 18.35 -1.77
CA ILE A 158 14.17 18.63 -2.35
C ILE A 158 14.19 18.12 -3.80
N ASN A 159 14.67 18.96 -4.72
CA ASN A 159 14.64 18.64 -6.14
C ASN A 159 15.45 17.36 -6.45
N ARG A 160 14.97 16.58 -7.41
CA ARG A 160 15.66 15.37 -7.90
C ARG A 160 17.04 15.74 -8.43
N GLY A 161 18.10 15.44 -7.67
CA GLY A 161 19.49 15.71 -8.05
C GLY A 161 20.23 16.68 -7.10
N GLU A 162 19.54 17.34 -6.17
CA GLU A 162 20.19 18.10 -5.11
C GLU A 162 20.59 17.19 -3.95
N GLU A 163 21.78 17.42 -3.37
CA GLU A 163 22.18 16.73 -2.15
C GLU A 163 21.27 17.14 -0.98
N LEU A 164 20.87 16.16 -0.16
CA LEU A 164 20.10 16.44 1.05
C LEU A 164 20.90 17.33 2.00
N LYS A 165 20.31 18.45 2.41
CA LYS A 165 20.86 19.31 3.48
C LYS A 165 21.02 18.53 4.78
N SER A 166 21.90 18.98 5.67
CA SER A 166 22.32 18.21 6.86
C SER A 166 21.16 17.72 7.75
N SER A 167 20.15 18.56 8.01
CA SER A 167 19.00 18.21 8.87
C SER A 167 18.06 17.22 8.18
N THR A 168 17.72 17.47 6.91
CA THR A 168 16.90 16.54 6.11
C THR A 168 17.60 15.21 5.88
N LEU A 169 18.91 15.23 5.66
CA LEU A 169 19.74 14.03 5.57
C LEU A 169 19.72 13.24 6.88
N GLN A 170 19.75 13.90 8.03
CA GLN A 170 19.65 13.23 9.32
C GLN A 170 18.29 12.58 9.52
N ILE A 171 17.19 13.24 9.14
CA ILE A 171 15.84 12.67 9.20
C ILE A 171 15.71 11.48 8.26
N TYR A 172 16.21 11.60 7.02
CA TYR A 172 16.28 10.49 6.07
C TYR A 172 17.03 9.30 6.65
N LYS A 173 18.22 9.53 7.25
CA LYS A 173 19.01 8.48 7.90
C LYS A 173 18.26 7.84 9.06
N ASN A 174 17.65 8.64 9.94
CA ASN A 174 16.91 8.12 11.09
C ASN A 174 15.71 7.27 10.65
N LEU A 175 14.93 7.73 9.65
CA LEU A 175 13.83 6.96 9.06
C LEU A 175 14.32 5.70 8.34
N LEU A 176 15.42 5.78 7.61
CA LEU A 176 16.05 4.63 6.96
C LEU A 176 16.48 3.59 7.99
N THR A 177 17.04 4.00 9.13
CA THR A 177 17.37 3.09 10.24
C THR A 177 16.11 2.43 10.82
N VAL A 178 15.06 3.21 11.10
CA VAL A 178 13.79 2.71 11.65
C VAL A 178 13.14 1.69 10.73
N LEU A 179 13.08 1.99 9.43
CA LEU A 179 12.48 1.10 8.44
C LEU A 179 13.36 -0.11 8.15
N ASN A 180 14.69 0.01 8.19
CA ASN A 180 15.57 -1.15 8.20
C ASN A 180 15.24 -2.07 9.38
N ASP A 181 15.24 -1.55 10.60
CA ASP A 181 14.89 -2.33 11.80
C ASP A 181 13.47 -2.94 11.71
N THR A 182 12.57 -2.34 10.94
CA THR A 182 11.18 -2.81 10.74
C THR A 182 11.06 -3.87 9.64
N ILE A 183 11.87 -3.79 8.57
CA ILE A 183 11.76 -4.63 7.37
C ILE A 183 12.78 -5.79 7.38
N ILE A 184 13.81 -5.79 8.24
CA ILE A 184 14.87 -6.82 8.20
C ILE A 184 14.36 -8.22 8.57
N ARG A 185 14.27 -9.08 7.55
CA ARG A 185 14.31 -10.54 7.72
C ARG A 185 15.65 -11.05 7.21
N ARG A 186 16.66 -11.11 8.09
CA ARG A 186 17.89 -11.83 7.74
C ARG A 186 17.50 -13.28 7.41
N PRO A 187 17.97 -13.86 6.29
CA PRO A 187 17.79 -15.27 6.06
C PRO A 187 18.37 -15.99 7.28
N SER A 188 17.57 -16.83 7.93
CA SER A 188 18.16 -17.87 8.76
C SER A 188 18.92 -18.74 7.78
N ILE A 189 20.20 -18.42 7.57
CA ILE A 189 21.15 -19.41 7.09
C ILE A 189 21.04 -20.49 8.15
N ASN A 190 20.29 -21.56 7.84
CA ASN A 190 20.40 -22.80 8.55
C ASN A 190 21.85 -23.23 8.34
N THR A 191 22.76 -22.70 9.16
CA THR A 191 24.02 -23.36 9.46
C THR A 191 23.59 -24.66 10.10
N ARG A 192 23.40 -25.66 9.22
CA ARG A 192 23.32 -27.07 9.55
C ARG A 192 24.39 -27.25 10.62
N PRO A 193 24.04 -27.63 11.86
CA PRO A 193 25.06 -27.83 12.88
C PRO A 193 25.98 -28.89 12.29
N GLN A 194 27.21 -28.50 11.96
CA GLN A 194 28.22 -29.47 11.60
C GLN A 194 28.32 -30.37 12.82
N LEU A 195 27.81 -31.59 12.68
CA LEU A 195 28.08 -32.67 13.61
C LEU A 195 29.60 -32.71 13.73
N LYS A 196 30.11 -32.24 14.87
CA LYS A 196 31.47 -32.53 15.28
C LYS A 196 31.58 -34.05 15.29
N SER A 197 32.33 -34.58 14.33
CA SER A 197 32.68 -35.98 14.28
C SER A 197 33.30 -36.39 15.62
N PRO A 198 32.93 -37.55 16.17
CA PRO A 198 33.38 -37.97 17.48
C PRO A 198 34.90 -38.16 17.46
N THR A 199 35.53 -37.55 18.46
CA THR A 199 36.96 -37.59 18.73
C THR A 199 37.41 -39.05 18.87
N LYS A 200 38.34 -39.47 18.00
CA LYS A 200 38.94 -40.81 17.99
C LYS A 200 39.56 -41.13 19.35
N ARG A 201 38.97 -42.11 20.08
CA ARG A 201 39.65 -42.83 21.16
C ARG A 201 40.57 -43.91 20.55
N LYS A 202 41.68 -44.13 21.27
CA LYS A 202 42.86 -44.94 20.94
C LYS A 202 42.53 -46.41 20.59
N LYS A 203 43.29 -46.96 19.63
CA LYS A 203 43.46 -48.41 19.36
C LYS A 203 43.95 -49.14 20.61
N PRO A 204 43.66 -50.45 20.74
CA PRO A 204 44.72 -51.42 20.44
C PRO A 204 44.31 -52.65 19.59
N SER A 205 45.33 -53.17 18.91
CA SER A 205 45.63 -54.55 18.48
C SER A 205 44.70 -55.37 17.56
N ASN A 206 45.26 -55.68 16.37
CA ASN A 206 45.36 -56.96 15.67
C ASN A 206 44.14 -57.90 15.56
N VAL A 207 43.71 -58.23 14.34
CA VAL A 207 44.02 -59.45 13.56
C VAL A 207 43.14 -59.43 12.28
N SER A 208 43.65 -60.05 11.22
CA SER A 208 43.16 -60.10 9.84
C SER A 208 41.74 -60.67 9.64
N SER A 209 41.04 -60.18 8.61
CA SER A 209 40.40 -61.00 7.54
C SER A 209 39.63 -60.14 6.53
N LYS A 210 39.42 -60.74 5.35
CA LYS A 210 39.08 -60.18 4.02
C LYS A 210 37.61 -59.74 3.88
N SER A 211 37.31 -58.74 3.03
CA SER A 211 36.70 -58.92 1.69
C SER A 211 35.91 -57.71 1.15
N ASN A 212 36.12 -57.48 -0.16
CA ASN A 212 35.25 -56.94 -1.21
C ASN A 212 34.85 -55.44 -1.25
N LYS A 213 35.58 -54.72 -2.11
CA LYS A 213 35.16 -53.55 -2.89
C LYS A 213 34.37 -54.03 -4.13
N ILE A 214 33.32 -53.31 -4.54
CA ILE A 214 33.10 -52.89 -5.94
C ILE A 214 32.47 -51.49 -5.95
N ASP A 215 32.98 -50.70 -6.88
CA ASP A 215 32.81 -49.28 -7.16
C ASP A 215 31.91 -49.13 -8.41
N ILE A 216 30.99 -48.16 -8.44
CA ILE A 216 30.26 -47.78 -9.66
C ILE A 216 30.31 -46.26 -9.78
N THR A 217 31.39 -45.80 -10.40
CA THR A 217 31.46 -44.53 -11.10
C THR A 217 31.41 -44.83 -12.59
N SER A 218 30.41 -44.27 -13.28
CA SER A 218 30.55 -43.58 -14.59
C SER A 218 29.24 -43.60 -15.38
N MET A 219 29.10 -42.57 -16.20
CA MET A 219 28.22 -42.45 -17.36
C MET A 219 26.84 -41.81 -17.13
N PHE A 220 26.80 -40.48 -17.18
CA PHE A 220 25.76 -39.79 -17.94
C PHE A 220 26.40 -38.66 -18.78
N LYS A 221 26.35 -38.83 -20.11
CA LYS A 221 26.61 -37.80 -21.12
C LYS A 221 25.53 -37.89 -22.21
N SER A 222 24.72 -36.84 -22.26
CA SER A 222 24.28 -36.06 -23.43
C SER A 222 23.69 -36.68 -24.72
N LYS A 223 22.50 -36.13 -25.06
CA LYS A 223 22.03 -35.53 -26.34
C LYS A 223 21.45 -36.40 -27.50
N SER A 224 20.19 -36.04 -27.85
CA SER A 224 19.72 -35.52 -29.16
C SER A 224 19.00 -36.43 -30.19
N GLN A 225 17.91 -35.86 -30.73
CA GLN A 225 17.27 -35.95 -32.08
C GLN A 225 16.20 -37.02 -32.43
N ARG A 226 14.99 -36.49 -32.80
CA ARG A 226 14.15 -36.69 -34.03
C ARG A 226 14.13 -38.10 -34.68
N THR A 227 13.02 -38.74 -35.11
CA THR A 227 11.90 -38.32 -36.00
C THR A 227 10.82 -39.44 -36.11
N LYS A 228 9.56 -39.01 -36.39
CA LYS A 228 8.52 -39.55 -37.33
C LYS A 228 7.95 -40.99 -37.27
N ALA A 229 6.60 -41.00 -37.28
CA ALA A 229 5.65 -41.66 -38.20
C ALA A 229 5.05 -43.06 -37.88
N ASP A 230 3.71 -43.05 -38.03
CA ASP A 230 2.75 -44.09 -38.47
C ASP A 230 2.48 -45.33 -37.59
N SER A 231 1.22 -45.48 -37.15
CA SER A 231 0.26 -46.41 -37.78
C SER A 231 -1.04 -46.57 -36.97
N ASP A 232 -2.13 -46.68 -37.74
CA ASP A 232 -3.51 -46.98 -37.39
C ASP A 232 -3.70 -48.26 -36.54
N THR A 233 -4.78 -48.33 -35.74
CA THR A 233 -5.96 -49.21 -36.00
C THR A 233 -6.94 -49.29 -34.83
N ASN A 234 -8.19 -48.92 -35.14
CA ASN A 234 -9.47 -49.59 -34.87
C ASN A 234 -9.84 -50.24 -33.52
N ASP A 235 -11.06 -49.84 -33.13
CA ASP A 235 -12.21 -50.67 -32.75
C ASP A 235 -12.42 -51.13 -31.29
N LYS A 236 -13.46 -50.51 -30.71
CA LYS A 236 -14.72 -51.11 -30.22
C LYS A 236 -14.86 -51.49 -28.74
N ASP A 237 -15.95 -50.93 -28.22
CA ASP A 237 -17.00 -51.51 -27.38
C ASP A 237 -16.60 -52.11 -26.02
N ASP A 238 -17.08 -51.48 -24.94
CA ASP A 238 -17.89 -52.14 -23.91
C ASP A 238 -18.27 -51.15 -22.79
N GLU A 239 -19.50 -50.62 -22.87
CA GLU A 239 -20.37 -50.33 -21.72
C GLU A 239 -21.32 -51.55 -21.54
N PRO A 240 -22.10 -51.74 -20.45
CA PRO A 240 -22.24 -50.95 -19.21
C PRO A 240 -22.28 -51.80 -17.93
N GLN A 241 -22.23 -51.18 -16.74
CA GLN A 241 -23.23 -51.45 -15.67
C GLN A 241 -23.12 -50.50 -14.46
N GLU A 242 -24.31 -50.07 -14.05
CA GLU A 242 -24.72 -49.30 -12.89
C GLU A 242 -24.33 -49.99 -11.55
N ASP A 243 -24.12 -49.23 -10.46
CA ASP A 243 -25.17 -49.08 -9.45
C ASP A 243 -24.87 -48.00 -8.38
N PHE A 244 -25.99 -47.48 -7.88
CA PHE A 244 -26.26 -46.39 -6.95
C PHE A 244 -25.86 -46.62 -5.48
N SER A 245 -25.58 -45.52 -4.77
CA SER A 245 -26.31 -45.09 -3.53
C SER A 245 -25.78 -43.72 -3.05
N ARG A 246 -26.51 -42.60 -3.24
CA ARG A 246 -27.58 -42.00 -2.39
C ARG A 246 -27.20 -41.71 -0.93
N LEU A 247 -27.18 -40.42 -0.56
CA LEU A 247 -28.03 -39.89 0.52
C LEU A 247 -28.23 -38.36 0.42
N LYS A 248 -29.51 -37.97 0.25
CA LYS A 248 -30.10 -36.63 0.40
C LYS A 248 -30.73 -36.51 1.80
N TYR A 249 -30.78 -35.29 2.34
CA TYR A 249 -31.86 -34.71 3.16
C TYR A 249 -31.71 -33.17 3.01
N SER A 250 -32.55 -32.39 2.31
CA SER A 250 -34.01 -32.09 2.38
C SER A 250 -34.40 -30.97 3.37
N ASN A 251 -34.87 -29.88 2.76
CA ASN A 251 -35.76 -28.79 3.17
C ASN A 251 -36.72 -28.98 4.37
N MET A 252 -37.02 -27.85 5.03
CA MET A 252 -38.37 -27.40 5.45
C MET A 252 -38.42 -25.88 5.19
N THR A 253 -39.18 -25.29 4.26
CA THR A 253 -40.65 -25.05 4.12
C THR A 253 -41.30 -24.17 5.20
N ASP A 254 -41.70 -22.98 4.73
CA ASP A 254 -43.00 -22.29 4.86
C ASP A 254 -43.57 -21.93 6.24
N PHE A 255 -43.78 -20.62 6.45
CA PHE A 255 -44.97 -20.10 7.15
C PHE A 255 -45.49 -18.81 6.50
N ASN A 256 -46.63 -19.00 5.83
CA ASN A 256 -47.80 -18.16 5.58
C ASN A 256 -47.81 -16.65 5.83
N ASP A 257 -48.42 -16.00 4.83
CA ASP A 257 -49.18 -14.76 4.86
C ASP A 257 -50.14 -14.65 6.06
N GLU A 258 -50.06 -13.53 6.78
CA GLU A 258 -51.21 -12.90 7.42
C GLU A 258 -51.30 -11.44 7.00
N VAL A 259 -52.33 -11.17 6.21
CA VAL A 259 -52.88 -9.88 5.86
C VAL A 259 -53.43 -9.22 7.14
N ILE A 260 -52.88 -8.07 7.52
CA ILE A 260 -53.59 -7.12 8.39
C ILE A 260 -53.59 -5.76 7.71
N SER A 261 -54.80 -5.42 7.26
CA SER A 261 -55.27 -4.11 6.81
C SER A 261 -55.78 -3.30 8.01
N ASN A 262 -55.84 -1.96 7.81
CA ASN A 262 -56.44 -0.90 8.65
C ASN A 262 -55.43 -0.23 9.58
N SER A 263 -55.38 1.09 9.76
CA SER A 263 -56.18 2.21 9.23
C SER A 263 -55.44 3.52 9.54
N GLU A 264 -55.77 4.54 8.76
CA GLU A 264 -55.72 5.99 8.97
C GLU A 264 -55.53 6.47 10.43
N ASP A 265 -54.59 7.39 10.67
CA ASP A 265 -54.92 8.77 11.05
C ASP A 265 -53.65 9.65 11.14
N GLU A 266 -53.88 10.91 10.79
CA GLU A 266 -52.97 12.02 10.57
C GLU A 266 -52.17 12.43 11.82
N GLU A 267 -51.00 13.06 11.65
CA GLU A 267 -50.82 14.47 12.03
C GLU A 267 -49.43 14.99 11.61
N ASP A 268 -49.47 16.01 10.75
CA ASP A 268 -48.39 16.94 10.45
C ASP A 268 -47.91 17.64 11.73
N ILE A 269 -46.63 17.51 12.09
CA ILE A 269 -45.92 18.49 12.91
C ILE A 269 -44.59 18.83 12.24
N LEU A 270 -44.69 19.65 11.20
CA LEU A 270 -43.61 20.53 10.76
C LEU A 270 -43.68 21.81 11.60
N GLY A 271 -42.62 22.13 12.31
CA GLY A 271 -42.35 23.52 12.68
C GLY A 271 -41.71 23.73 14.05
N THR A 272 -40.56 24.41 14.00
CA THR A 272 -39.98 25.21 15.09
C THR A 272 -39.49 24.47 16.33
N ASP A 273 -38.26 23.94 16.27
CA ASP A 273 -37.37 23.99 17.46
C ASP A 273 -35.85 23.92 17.20
N MET A 274 -35.40 23.95 15.94
CA MET A 274 -33.95 23.91 15.64
C MET A 274 -33.25 25.26 15.88
N VAL A 275 -34.00 26.37 15.89
CA VAL A 275 -33.46 27.73 16.06
C VAL A 275 -33.25 28.09 17.53
N GLU A 276 -34.08 27.58 18.45
CA GLU A 276 -33.87 27.75 19.89
C GLU A 276 -32.71 26.88 20.41
N GLU A 277 -32.48 25.71 19.82
CA GLU A 277 -31.36 24.84 20.18
C GLU A 277 -30.00 25.42 19.71
N ILE A 278 -29.97 26.11 18.57
CA ILE A 278 -28.77 26.81 18.05
C ILE A 278 -28.43 28.06 18.87
N LEU A 279 -29.42 28.74 19.48
CA LEU A 279 -29.17 29.92 20.32
C LEU A 279 -28.59 29.57 21.70
N LYS A 280 -28.74 28.32 22.16
CA LYS A 280 -28.15 27.83 23.42
C LYS A 280 -26.62 27.76 23.38
N TYR A 281 -26.02 27.66 22.20
CA TYR A 281 -24.57 27.50 22.02
C TYR A 281 -23.82 28.79 21.61
N LYS A 282 -24.50 29.92 21.41
CA LYS A 282 -23.84 31.21 21.09
C LYS A 282 -23.33 32.00 22.29
N GLY A 283 -23.59 31.54 23.52
CA GLY A 283 -23.24 32.26 24.76
C GLY A 283 -21.94 31.83 25.46
N MET A 284 -21.22 30.80 25.00
CA MET A 284 -20.07 30.24 25.75
C MET A 284 -18.67 30.68 25.27
N ASN A 285 -18.58 31.66 24.39
CA ASN A 285 -17.30 32.31 24.01
C ASN A 285 -17.04 33.60 24.83
N GLN A 286 -17.15 33.51 26.15
CA GLN A 286 -16.63 34.53 27.07
C GLN A 286 -15.88 33.84 28.21
N THR A 287 -14.55 33.86 28.12
CA THR A 287 -13.64 33.57 29.21
C THR A 287 -13.93 34.50 30.40
N PRO A 288 -14.17 33.99 31.62
CA PRO A 288 -14.05 34.81 32.81
C PRO A 288 -12.60 34.75 33.30
N LEU A 289 -11.85 35.82 33.03
CA LEU A 289 -10.74 36.25 33.87
C LEU A 289 -11.31 36.63 35.24
N LYS A 290 -11.17 35.76 36.24
CA LYS A 290 -11.30 36.14 37.65
C LYS A 290 -10.10 35.63 38.46
N THR A 291 -9.38 36.62 38.97
CA THR A 291 -8.35 36.61 39.99
C THR A 291 -8.93 36.19 41.34
N GLU A 292 -8.33 35.19 42.01
CA GLU A 292 -8.38 34.94 43.47
C GLU A 292 -7.28 33.89 43.76
N LYS A 293 -6.06 34.26 44.16
CA LYS A 293 -5.61 34.45 45.55
C LYS A 293 -6.39 33.64 46.59
N ALA A 294 -6.02 32.38 46.75
CA ALA A 294 -5.63 31.76 48.03
C ALA A 294 -5.69 30.22 47.92
N PHE A 295 -4.56 29.58 47.62
CA PHE A 295 -4.15 28.25 48.10
C PHE A 295 -2.69 28.06 47.65
N GLN A 296 -1.80 28.89 48.21
CA GLN A 296 -0.39 28.53 48.34
C GLN A 296 -0.34 27.56 49.51
N ASP A 297 -0.21 26.27 49.21
CA ASP A 297 0.79 25.40 49.79
C ASP A 297 0.64 24.01 49.15
N SER A 298 1.78 23.48 48.70
CA SER A 298 1.98 22.20 47.99
C SER A 298 1.53 22.12 46.52
N ILE A 299 2.52 22.28 45.62
CA ILE A 299 2.72 21.71 44.27
C ILE A 299 3.42 22.78 43.41
N SER A 300 4.73 22.91 43.60
CA SER A 300 5.64 23.58 42.65
C SER A 300 6.71 22.58 42.22
N SER A 301 6.47 21.83 41.14
CA SER A 301 7.50 20.95 40.58
C SER A 301 7.50 20.81 39.05
N ASN A 302 6.82 21.68 38.29
CA ASN A 302 6.68 21.52 36.83
C ASN A 302 7.15 22.69 35.96
N ASN A 303 8.04 23.57 36.46
CA ASN A 303 8.79 24.51 35.61
C ASN A 303 10.20 23.98 35.28
N LYS A 304 10.28 22.75 34.75
CA LYS A 304 11.58 22.09 34.48
C LYS A 304 12.19 22.39 33.11
N ALA A 305 11.42 22.86 32.12
CA ALA A 305 11.95 23.06 30.77
C ALA A 305 12.96 24.21 30.66
N SER A 306 12.78 25.32 31.39
CA SER A 306 13.71 26.46 31.36
C SER A 306 14.94 26.26 32.26
N VAL A 307 14.82 25.48 33.33
CA VAL A 307 15.93 25.16 34.27
C VAL A 307 16.89 24.14 33.65
N LEU A 308 16.40 23.24 32.79
CA LEU A 308 17.22 22.24 32.10
C LEU A 308 18.29 22.84 31.18
N PHE A 309 17.99 23.97 30.51
CA PHE A 309 18.96 24.67 29.66
C PHE A 309 20.08 25.36 30.45
N GLN A 310 19.82 25.78 31.70
CA GLN A 310 20.84 26.33 32.59
C GLN A 310 21.69 25.24 33.25
N SER A 311 21.13 24.07 33.55
CA SER A 311 21.89 22.97 34.15
C SER A 311 22.73 22.16 33.17
N MET A 312 22.38 22.14 31.87
CA MET A 312 23.14 21.40 30.85
C MET A 312 24.40 22.15 30.38
N SER A 313 24.48 23.48 30.53
CA SER A 313 25.68 24.24 30.17
C SER A 313 26.84 24.04 31.15
N GLU A 314 26.58 23.67 32.40
CA GLU A 314 27.61 23.61 33.45
C GLU A 314 28.27 22.22 33.60
N ASN A 315 27.58 21.13 33.22
CA ASN A 315 28.08 19.76 33.45
C ASN A 315 28.83 19.13 32.26
N TYR A 316 28.74 19.67 31.05
CA TYR A 316 29.34 19.07 29.85
C TYR A 316 30.74 19.58 29.50
N ILE A 317 31.22 20.65 30.15
CA ILE A 317 32.55 21.21 29.88
C ILE A 317 33.68 20.38 30.53
N SER A 318 33.36 19.50 31.49
CA SER A 318 34.37 18.73 32.26
C SER A 318 34.66 17.30 31.79
N GLU A 319 33.88 16.71 30.88
CA GLU A 319 34.03 15.27 30.52
C GLU A 319 34.54 14.98 29.09
N VAL A 320 34.85 16.01 28.28
CA VAL A 320 35.26 15.80 26.87
C VAL A 320 36.78 15.60 26.68
N SER A 321 37.59 15.66 27.73
CA SER A 321 39.06 15.72 27.58
C SER A 321 39.82 14.40 27.67
N ASP A 322 39.21 13.22 27.64
CA ASP A 322 39.96 11.97 27.48
C ASP A 322 39.07 10.80 27.02
N LEU A 323 39.28 10.30 25.79
CA LEU A 323 39.16 8.86 25.45
C LEU A 323 39.69 8.60 24.02
N LYS A 324 40.83 7.90 23.96
CA LYS A 324 41.50 7.44 22.74
C LYS A 324 40.80 6.21 22.16
N MET A 325 40.61 6.17 20.84
CA MET A 325 40.12 4.99 20.11
C MET A 325 41.23 3.94 19.92
N PRO A 326 40.93 2.63 20.03
CA PRO A 326 41.71 1.58 19.38
C PRO A 326 41.04 1.10 18.08
N ALA A 327 41.87 0.84 17.08
CA ALA A 327 41.51 0.37 15.75
C ALA A 327 41.23 -1.14 15.67
N SER A 328 40.32 -1.48 14.76
CA SER A 328 40.20 -2.72 13.95
C SER A 328 40.34 -4.09 14.63
N ASN A 329 39.29 -4.93 14.50
CA ASN A 329 39.37 -6.09 13.60
C ASN A 329 38.00 -6.76 13.38
N ASN A 330 37.76 -7.10 12.12
CA ASN A 330 36.61 -7.83 11.60
C ASN A 330 36.45 -9.21 12.25
N LEU A 331 35.26 -9.50 12.77
CA LEU A 331 34.70 -10.85 12.89
C LEU A 331 33.18 -10.75 13.04
N PHE A 332 32.48 -11.18 11.99
CA PHE A 332 31.02 -11.27 11.93
C PHE A 332 30.47 -12.17 13.03
N ILE A 333 29.92 -11.57 14.09
CA ILE A 333 29.01 -12.23 15.01
C ILE A 333 27.67 -11.51 14.93
N SER A 334 26.66 -12.28 14.53
CA SER A 334 25.24 -11.96 14.56
C SER A 334 24.79 -11.31 15.89
N SER A 335 24.38 -10.04 15.84
CA SER A 335 23.43 -9.40 16.76
C SER A 335 22.14 -9.10 15.97
N ARG A 336 20.96 -9.61 16.39
CA ARG A 336 19.98 -8.94 17.28
C ARG A 336 19.84 -7.45 16.98
N ILE A 337 18.59 -6.97 16.85
CA ILE A 337 18.15 -5.58 16.61
C ILE A 337 19.28 -4.59 16.93
N SER A 338 19.62 -3.75 15.95
CA SER A 338 20.80 -2.87 15.97
C SER A 338 20.86 -1.97 17.24
N ASN A 339 19.71 -1.79 17.91
CA ASN A 339 19.60 -1.06 19.18
C ASN A 339 18.97 -1.93 20.30
N PRO A 340 19.73 -2.37 21.32
CA PRO A 340 19.20 -3.18 22.44
C PRO A 340 18.21 -2.42 23.34
N SER A 341 18.11 -1.09 23.20
CA SER A 341 17.15 -0.24 23.90
C SER A 341 15.71 -0.46 23.42
N ILE A 342 15.50 -0.67 22.12
CA ILE A 342 14.16 -0.80 21.52
C ILE A 342 13.47 -2.09 21.97
N ALA A 343 14.24 -3.18 22.08
CA ALA A 343 13.73 -4.48 22.52
C ALA A 343 13.15 -4.48 23.94
N LYS A 344 13.45 -3.43 24.73
CA LYS A 344 12.97 -3.26 26.10
C LYS A 344 11.77 -2.32 26.20
N ILE A 345 11.22 -1.84 25.08
CA ILE A 345 10.11 -0.89 25.07
C ILE A 345 8.83 -1.59 24.62
N ASN A 346 7.82 -1.50 25.46
CA ASN A 346 6.44 -1.85 25.15
C ASN A 346 5.56 -0.60 25.16
N LEU A 347 4.51 -0.64 24.34
CA LEU A 347 3.51 0.39 24.21
C LEU A 347 2.13 -0.25 24.41
N PHE A 348 1.43 0.15 25.47
CA PHE A 348 0.17 -0.47 25.88
C PHE A 348 0.27 -2.00 25.98
N ASP A 349 1.28 -2.48 26.73
CA ASP A 349 1.57 -3.90 26.98
C ASP A 349 2.00 -4.73 25.75
N GLU A 350 2.31 -4.09 24.63
CA GLU A 350 2.71 -4.77 23.39
C GLU A 350 4.05 -4.28 22.86
N GLU A 351 4.75 -5.19 22.20
CA GLU A 351 6.01 -4.90 21.53
C GLU A 351 5.81 -3.89 20.38
N LEU A 352 6.85 -3.10 20.11
CA LEU A 352 6.86 -2.20 18.96
C LEU A 352 6.65 -2.95 17.63
N LEU A 353 6.15 -2.23 16.63
CA LEU A 353 5.85 -2.81 15.32
C LEU A 353 7.10 -3.46 14.69
N ALA A 354 8.26 -2.80 14.80
CA ALA A 354 9.53 -3.30 14.29
C ALA A 354 9.93 -4.66 14.89
N ILE A 355 9.60 -4.91 16.16
CA ILE A 355 9.86 -6.20 16.81
C ILE A 355 8.84 -7.24 16.34
N SER A 356 7.56 -6.85 16.27
CA SER A 356 6.45 -7.73 15.90
C SER A 356 6.58 -8.26 14.46
N LEU A 357 7.00 -7.41 13.52
CA LEU A 357 7.23 -7.79 12.11
C LEU A 357 8.49 -8.65 11.89
N ASN A 358 9.38 -8.75 12.87
CA ASN A 358 10.65 -9.50 12.76
C ASN A 358 10.74 -10.70 13.70
N ARG A 359 9.61 -11.15 14.26
CA ARG A 359 9.57 -12.35 15.09
C ARG A 359 10.03 -13.58 14.28
N PRO A 360 10.95 -14.41 14.82
CA PRO A 360 11.48 -15.57 14.13
C PRO A 360 10.40 -16.65 13.99
N LYS A 361 9.57 -16.54 12.94
CA LYS A 361 8.91 -17.61 12.15
C LYS A 361 7.52 -17.30 11.57
N ARG A 362 6.84 -16.16 11.78
CA ARG A 362 5.40 -16.11 11.40
C ARG A 362 4.82 -14.84 10.81
N TYR A 363 5.52 -13.72 10.84
CA TYR A 363 4.93 -12.46 10.42
C TYR A 363 5.98 -11.56 9.81
N ASN A 364 5.63 -10.85 8.75
CA ASN A 364 6.47 -9.86 8.07
C ASN A 364 5.56 -8.76 7.46
N LEU A 365 6.14 -7.82 6.72
CA LEU A 365 5.38 -6.72 6.13
C LEU A 365 4.32 -7.21 5.14
N TRP A 366 4.62 -8.25 4.37
CA TRP A 366 3.66 -8.88 3.46
C TRP A 366 2.50 -9.54 4.20
N SER A 367 2.75 -10.27 5.29
CA SER A 367 1.69 -10.82 6.14
C SER A 367 0.80 -9.73 6.72
N LEU A 368 1.38 -8.59 7.11
CA LEU A 368 0.62 -7.43 7.57
C LEU A 368 -0.27 -6.84 6.49
N MET A 369 0.27 -6.69 5.28
CA MET A 369 -0.48 -6.17 4.14
C MET A 369 -1.60 -7.13 3.71
N GLN A 370 -1.34 -8.44 3.71
CA GLN A 370 -2.33 -9.47 3.46
C GLN A 370 -3.47 -9.40 4.48
N TRP A 371 -3.12 -9.24 5.76
CA TRP A 371 -4.09 -9.07 6.84
C TRP A 371 -4.95 -7.80 6.68
N MET A 372 -4.32 -6.68 6.33
CA MET A 372 -5.03 -5.43 6.04
C MET A 372 -6.05 -5.61 4.90
N PHE A 373 -5.67 -6.25 3.79
CA PHE A 373 -6.60 -6.50 2.68
C PHE A 373 -7.70 -7.51 3.06
N SER A 374 -7.40 -8.48 3.93
CA SER A 374 -8.44 -9.35 4.49
C SER A 374 -9.45 -8.55 5.32
N CYS A 375 -9.00 -7.56 6.08
CA CYS A 375 -9.88 -6.66 6.82
C CYS A 375 -10.75 -5.82 5.87
N ALA A 376 -10.19 -5.30 4.77
CA ALA A 376 -10.93 -4.58 3.74
C ALA A 376 -12.06 -5.44 3.13
N ASP A 377 -11.76 -6.70 2.79
CA ASP A 377 -12.74 -7.64 2.25
C ASP A 377 -13.87 -7.95 3.26
N LYS A 378 -13.52 -8.21 4.52
CA LYS A 378 -14.52 -8.48 5.56
C LYS A 378 -15.42 -7.27 5.82
N SER A 379 -14.84 -6.08 5.89
CA SER A 379 -15.57 -4.81 6.03
C SER A 379 -16.53 -4.58 4.85
N THR A 380 -16.03 -4.72 3.61
CA THR A 380 -16.84 -4.61 2.38
C THR A 380 -17.98 -5.63 2.35
N LYS A 381 -17.73 -6.86 2.80
CA LYS A 381 -18.77 -7.88 2.92
C LYS A 381 -19.80 -7.52 4.00
N TYR A 382 -19.37 -6.95 5.11
CA TYR A 382 -20.26 -6.47 6.18
C TYR A 382 -21.11 -5.28 5.74
N GLN A 383 -20.64 -4.43 4.83
CA GLN A 383 -21.45 -3.35 4.26
C GLN A 383 -22.78 -3.87 3.69
N LYS A 384 -22.77 -5.05 3.05
CA LYS A 384 -23.97 -5.69 2.49
C LYS A 384 -25.02 -6.06 3.54
N TYR A 385 -24.61 -6.24 4.80
CA TYR A 385 -25.48 -6.69 5.89
C TYR A 385 -25.80 -5.57 6.88
N LEU A 386 -24.85 -4.68 7.15
CA LEU A 386 -24.93 -3.65 8.20
C LEU A 386 -25.35 -2.27 7.66
N PHE A 387 -25.32 -2.05 6.34
CA PHE A 387 -25.57 -0.75 5.68
C PHE A 387 -24.64 0.41 6.11
N ASP A 388 -23.78 0.21 7.11
CA ASP A 388 -22.63 1.03 7.49
C ASP A 388 -21.52 0.13 8.08
N SER A 389 -20.53 -0.20 7.26
CA SER A 389 -19.35 -0.97 7.66
C SER A 389 -18.27 -0.12 8.33
N ALA A 390 -18.37 1.22 8.29
CA ALA A 390 -17.40 2.10 8.94
C ALA A 390 -17.41 1.95 10.47
N GLY A 391 -18.56 1.53 11.00
CA GLY A 391 -18.73 1.12 12.39
C GLY A 391 -17.98 -0.16 12.80
N THR A 392 -17.36 -0.91 11.88
CA THR A 392 -16.74 -2.21 12.19
C THR A 392 -15.27 -2.09 12.62
N SER A 393 -14.81 -3.03 13.44
CA SER A 393 -13.39 -3.15 13.80
C SER A 393 -12.54 -3.54 12.59
N TYR A 394 -13.07 -4.33 11.66
CA TYR A 394 -12.40 -4.62 10.39
C TYR A 394 -12.08 -3.36 9.58
N HIS A 395 -13.04 -2.46 9.40
CA HIS A 395 -12.81 -1.17 8.75
C HIS A 395 -11.72 -0.35 9.48
N SER A 396 -11.84 -0.26 10.80
CA SER A 396 -10.88 0.51 11.62
C SER A 396 -9.45 -0.05 11.53
N LEU A 397 -9.30 -1.38 11.47
CA LEU A 397 -8.02 -2.06 11.28
C LEU A 397 -7.46 -1.83 9.88
N TYR A 398 -8.30 -1.93 8.85
CA TYR A 398 -7.94 -1.62 7.47
C TYR A 398 -7.37 -0.19 7.37
N LEU A 399 -8.11 0.84 7.81
CA LEU A 399 -7.65 2.23 7.74
C LEU A 399 -6.36 2.46 8.53
N THR A 400 -6.17 1.73 9.64
CA THR A 400 -4.96 1.82 10.45
C THR A 400 -3.74 1.34 9.70
N TYR A 401 -3.80 0.15 9.12
CA TYR A 401 -2.67 -0.39 8.40
C TYR A 401 -2.47 0.25 7.02
N LYS A 402 -3.54 0.71 6.36
CA LYS A 402 -3.46 1.43 5.08
C LYS A 402 -2.53 2.64 5.19
N GLY A 403 -2.77 3.51 6.18
CA GLY A 403 -1.97 4.73 6.35
C GLY A 403 -0.49 4.45 6.64
N VAL A 404 -0.20 3.49 7.51
CA VAL A 404 1.18 3.10 7.85
C VAL A 404 1.89 2.46 6.65
N LEU A 405 1.23 1.54 5.95
CA LEU A 405 1.82 0.88 4.79
C LEU A 405 2.03 1.85 3.63
N GLN A 406 1.11 2.78 3.38
CA GLN A 406 1.30 3.86 2.41
C GLN A 406 2.52 4.73 2.76
N PHE A 407 2.70 5.10 4.03
CA PHE A 407 3.90 5.81 4.46
C PHE A 407 5.19 5.02 4.18
N ILE A 408 5.21 3.73 4.57
CA ILE A 408 6.37 2.85 4.35
C ILE A 408 6.70 2.75 2.86
N PHE A 409 5.72 2.46 2.00
CA PHE A 409 5.92 2.28 0.57
C PHE A 409 6.34 3.57 -0.15
N LYS A 410 5.79 4.74 0.24
CA LYS A 410 6.25 6.02 -0.29
C LYS A 410 7.70 6.31 0.08
N PHE A 411 8.07 6.11 1.36
CA PHE A 411 9.47 6.28 1.76
C PHE A 411 10.38 5.29 1.02
N THR A 412 9.94 4.03 0.86
CA THR A 412 10.68 3.03 0.07
C THR A 412 10.86 3.44 -1.39
N ALA A 413 9.83 4.00 -2.03
CA ALA A 413 9.93 4.50 -3.40
C ALA A 413 10.92 5.65 -3.51
N PHE A 414 10.87 6.60 -2.58
CA PHE A 414 11.83 7.70 -2.52
C PHE A 414 13.26 7.18 -2.30
N ASN A 415 13.46 6.32 -1.29
CA ASN A 415 14.74 5.70 -0.98
C ASN A 415 15.33 4.96 -2.18
N PHE A 416 14.50 4.18 -2.90
CA PHE A 416 14.94 3.45 -4.08
C PHE A 416 15.46 4.38 -5.17
N LEU A 417 14.67 5.40 -5.56
CA LEU A 417 15.05 6.35 -6.59
C LEU A 417 16.23 7.23 -6.16
N TYR A 418 16.28 7.66 -4.90
CA TYR A 418 17.35 8.49 -4.35
C TYR A 418 18.69 7.74 -4.31
N GLU A 419 18.72 6.52 -3.77
CA GLU A 419 19.96 5.72 -3.73
C GLU A 419 20.40 5.29 -5.13
N LEU A 420 19.46 4.96 -6.03
CA LEU A 420 19.78 4.65 -7.43
C LEU A 420 20.42 5.86 -8.13
N ASN A 421 19.82 7.04 -7.98
CA ASN A 421 20.36 8.28 -8.53
C ASN A 421 21.77 8.57 -7.97
N ASN A 422 22.00 8.39 -6.67
CA ASN A 422 23.33 8.59 -6.06
C ASN A 422 24.38 7.59 -6.57
N LEU A 423 23.99 6.34 -6.85
CA LEU A 423 24.89 5.35 -7.46
C LEU A 423 25.24 5.73 -8.91
N LEU A 424 24.25 6.18 -9.69
CA LEU A 424 24.40 6.50 -11.12
C LEU A 424 25.04 7.88 -11.41
N ASN A 425 24.89 8.85 -10.51
CA ASN A 425 25.42 10.23 -10.68
C ASN A 425 26.93 10.34 -10.59
N SER A 426 27.64 9.25 -10.32
CA SER A 426 29.10 9.21 -10.42
C SER A 426 29.62 9.31 -11.87
N SER A 427 28.74 9.32 -12.90
CA SER A 427 29.16 9.26 -14.30
C SER A 427 28.34 10.05 -15.35
N ALA A 428 27.32 10.86 -15.02
CA ALA A 428 26.42 11.43 -16.05
C ALA A 428 25.89 12.86 -15.77
N SER A 429 25.38 13.50 -16.82
CA SER A 429 24.76 14.83 -16.82
C SER A 429 23.45 14.88 -16.01
N PRO A 430 23.18 15.98 -15.29
CA PRO A 430 21.89 16.19 -14.64
C PRO A 430 20.80 16.43 -15.70
N GLY A 431 20.08 15.37 -16.08
CA GLY A 431 18.92 15.45 -16.99
C GLY A 431 18.45 14.10 -17.55
N ASP A 432 19.37 13.15 -17.72
CA ASP A 432 19.09 11.89 -18.42
C ASP A 432 18.19 10.94 -17.61
N ASP A 433 17.43 10.05 -18.26
CA ASP A 433 16.54 9.07 -17.62
C ASP A 433 17.34 8.07 -16.75
N LEU A 434 16.83 7.67 -15.56
CA LEU A 434 17.56 6.74 -14.67
C LEU A 434 17.75 5.35 -15.30
N ILE A 435 16.76 4.88 -16.06
CA ILE A 435 16.82 3.63 -16.82
C ILE A 435 17.84 3.78 -17.93
N GLU A 436 17.78 4.86 -18.72
CA GLU A 436 18.74 5.11 -19.79
C GLU A 436 20.19 5.20 -19.26
N ARG A 437 20.39 5.90 -18.13
CA ARG A 437 21.71 5.96 -17.46
C ARG A 437 22.17 4.58 -17.00
N PHE A 438 21.24 3.74 -16.53
CA PHE A 438 21.54 2.38 -16.12
C PHE A 438 21.86 1.50 -17.33
N GLU A 439 21.04 1.52 -18.38
CA GLU A 439 21.18 0.80 -19.65
C GLU A 439 22.45 1.21 -20.43
N ASN A 440 22.88 2.46 -20.30
CA ASN A 440 24.14 2.94 -20.91
C ASN A 440 25.36 2.75 -20.00
N SER A 441 25.18 2.27 -18.77
CA SER A 441 26.29 2.08 -17.82
C SER A 441 27.12 0.84 -18.15
N THR A 442 28.42 1.04 -18.37
CA THR A 442 29.39 -0.08 -18.48
C THR A 442 29.53 -0.90 -17.19
N ARG A 443 28.91 -0.48 -16.08
CA ARG A 443 29.00 -1.12 -14.76
C ARG A 443 27.70 -1.79 -14.31
N GLN A 444 26.73 -2.03 -15.20
CA GLN A 444 25.43 -2.64 -14.85
C GLN A 444 25.53 -3.85 -13.91
N THR A 445 26.36 -4.85 -14.25
CA THR A 445 26.49 -6.05 -13.41
C THR A 445 27.05 -5.75 -12.01
N GLN A 446 27.94 -4.77 -11.89
CA GLN A 446 28.46 -4.31 -10.60
C GLN A 446 27.41 -3.52 -9.82
N LEU A 447 26.66 -2.64 -10.50
CA LEU A 447 25.55 -1.88 -9.91
C LEU A 447 24.46 -2.82 -9.39
N LEU A 448 24.05 -3.81 -10.18
CA LEU A 448 23.10 -4.84 -9.78
C LEU A 448 23.58 -5.65 -8.59
N SER A 449 24.87 -6.03 -8.57
CA SER A 449 25.46 -6.74 -7.44
C SER A 449 25.48 -5.88 -6.17
N CYS A 450 25.81 -4.59 -6.28
CA CYS A 450 25.75 -3.64 -5.18
C CYS A 450 24.31 -3.50 -4.67
N MET A 451 23.36 -3.25 -5.56
CA MET A 451 21.96 -3.07 -5.18
C MET A 451 21.38 -4.33 -4.53
N ASN A 452 21.73 -5.52 -5.02
CA ASN A 452 21.25 -6.80 -4.48
C ASN A 452 21.83 -7.20 -3.11
N ASN A 453 22.90 -6.56 -2.65
CA ASN A 453 23.56 -6.91 -1.39
C ASN A 453 23.56 -5.77 -0.36
N ASP A 454 23.02 -4.61 -0.71
CA ASP A 454 23.09 -3.41 0.11
C ASP A 454 21.77 -3.16 0.85
N ASN A 455 21.85 -3.16 2.19
CA ASN A 455 20.71 -2.90 3.07
C ASN A 455 20.21 -1.44 2.99
N ARG A 456 20.87 -0.57 2.23
CA ARG A 456 20.35 0.78 1.92
C ARG A 456 19.11 0.75 1.03
N PHE A 457 18.90 -0.30 0.24
CA PHE A 457 17.73 -0.45 -0.62
C PHE A 457 16.59 -1.15 0.11
N LEU A 458 15.69 -0.37 0.74
CA LEU A 458 14.55 -0.92 1.47
C LEU A 458 13.64 -1.77 0.59
N LEU A 459 13.48 -1.39 -0.68
CA LEU A 459 12.63 -2.13 -1.63
C LEU A 459 13.10 -3.58 -1.80
N LEU A 460 14.41 -3.80 -1.83
CA LEU A 460 14.97 -5.14 -1.91
C LEU A 460 14.70 -5.92 -0.62
N LEU A 461 14.86 -5.29 0.54
CA LEU A 461 14.56 -5.91 1.82
C LEU A 461 13.08 -6.32 1.90
N ILE A 462 12.16 -5.51 1.38
CA ILE A 462 10.74 -5.86 1.29
C ILE A 462 10.56 -7.06 0.34
N VAL A 463 11.08 -7.00 -0.88
CA VAL A 463 10.86 -8.05 -1.89
C VAL A 463 11.46 -9.40 -1.46
N THR A 464 12.63 -9.41 -0.83
CA THR A 464 13.26 -10.65 -0.31
C THR A 464 12.46 -11.33 0.81
N GLN A 465 11.51 -10.64 1.44
CA GLN A 465 10.58 -11.26 2.39
C GLN A 465 9.56 -12.19 1.72
N LEU A 466 9.30 -12.04 0.42
CA LEU A 466 8.34 -12.86 -0.33
C LEU A 466 8.82 -14.30 -0.47
N GLY A 467 10.13 -14.53 -0.56
CA GLY A 467 10.67 -15.87 -0.70
C GLY A 467 12.18 -15.87 -0.96
N ILE A 468 12.78 -17.06 -0.91
CA ILE A 468 14.22 -17.24 -1.19
C ILE A 468 14.49 -17.17 -2.71
N SER A 469 13.54 -17.61 -3.53
CA SER A 469 13.64 -17.64 -4.99
C SER A 469 13.13 -16.33 -5.60
N PRO A 470 13.97 -15.57 -6.33
CA PRO A 470 13.54 -14.38 -7.05
C PRO A 470 12.42 -14.63 -8.05
N ASN A 471 12.41 -15.83 -8.66
CA ASN A 471 11.42 -16.22 -9.67
C ASN A 471 9.99 -16.25 -9.13
N ASP A 472 9.80 -16.39 -7.82
CA ASP A 472 8.48 -16.47 -7.18
C ASP A 472 8.04 -15.12 -6.61
N TRP A 473 8.90 -14.09 -6.62
CA TRP A 473 8.62 -12.82 -5.97
C TRP A 473 7.40 -12.14 -6.59
N HIS A 474 7.33 -12.05 -7.92
CA HIS A 474 6.22 -11.40 -8.60
C HIS A 474 4.89 -12.11 -8.35
N ASP A 475 4.88 -13.43 -8.43
CA ASP A 475 3.68 -14.25 -8.21
C ASP A 475 3.13 -14.06 -6.79
N ARG A 476 4.01 -14.18 -5.78
CA ARG A 476 3.62 -13.97 -4.38
C ARG A 476 3.23 -12.52 -4.09
N ALA A 477 3.91 -11.54 -4.69
CA ALA A 477 3.55 -10.14 -4.50
C ALA A 477 2.12 -9.89 -5.00
N VAL A 478 1.80 -10.36 -6.21
CA VAL A 478 0.47 -10.26 -6.81
C VAL A 478 -0.56 -11.02 -5.96
N GLU A 479 -0.28 -12.25 -5.54
CA GLU A 479 -1.16 -13.03 -4.66
C GLU A 479 -1.52 -12.27 -3.37
N TYR A 480 -0.53 -11.71 -2.68
CA TYR A 480 -0.73 -10.95 -1.45
C TYR A 480 -1.49 -9.65 -1.70
N LEU A 481 -1.11 -8.91 -2.76
CA LEU A 481 -1.73 -7.65 -3.17
C LEU A 481 -3.13 -7.81 -3.74
N PHE A 482 -3.59 -9.02 -4.05
CA PHE A 482 -4.95 -9.30 -4.55
C PHE A 482 -5.81 -10.06 -3.53
N THR A 483 -5.30 -10.28 -2.31
CA THR A 483 -6.08 -10.84 -1.21
C THR A 483 -7.38 -10.05 -1.02
N GLY A 484 -8.49 -10.75 -0.82
CA GLY A 484 -9.79 -10.13 -0.59
C GLY A 484 -10.59 -9.75 -1.85
N LEU A 485 -10.04 -9.97 -3.05
CA LEU A 485 -10.69 -9.67 -4.34
C LEU A 485 -11.24 -10.92 -5.04
N GLU A 486 -11.71 -11.90 -4.25
CA GLU A 486 -12.29 -13.17 -4.73
C GLU A 486 -11.30 -14.11 -5.44
N ILE A 487 -10.01 -13.78 -5.42
CA ILE A 487 -8.94 -14.68 -5.82
C ILE A 487 -8.54 -15.52 -4.59
N PRO A 488 -8.52 -16.87 -4.71
CA PRO A 488 -8.05 -17.73 -3.64
C PRO A 488 -6.60 -17.38 -3.27
N SER A 489 -6.31 -17.26 -1.98
CA SER A 489 -4.94 -17.13 -1.48
C SER A 489 -4.51 -18.44 -0.83
N SER A 490 -3.25 -18.81 -1.05
CA SER A 490 -2.60 -19.99 -0.48
C SER A 490 -2.34 -19.84 1.02
N TYR A 491 -2.42 -18.63 1.56
CA TYR A 491 -2.12 -18.32 2.95
C TYR A 491 -3.33 -17.73 3.65
N GLU A 492 -3.65 -18.25 4.84
CA GLU A 492 -4.69 -17.66 5.68
C GLU A 492 -4.13 -16.38 6.35
N PRO A 493 -4.73 -15.20 6.11
CA PRO A 493 -4.27 -13.96 6.71
C PRO A 493 -4.41 -14.01 8.24
N GLN A 494 -3.35 -13.62 8.94
CA GLN A 494 -3.32 -13.59 10.41
C GLN A 494 -3.10 -12.15 10.90
N PRO A 495 -3.66 -11.78 12.06
CA PRO A 495 -3.38 -10.46 12.65
C PRO A 495 -1.96 -10.36 13.18
N CYS A 496 -1.45 -9.14 13.24
CA CYS A 496 -0.12 -8.84 13.75
C CYS A 496 -0.08 -8.99 15.28
N TYR A 497 -1.12 -8.49 15.94
CA TYR A 497 -1.27 -8.50 17.38
C TYR A 497 -2.49 -9.31 17.83
N GLU A 498 -2.38 -9.93 19.00
CA GLU A 498 -3.48 -10.71 19.59
C GLU A 498 -4.70 -9.83 19.92
N ARG A 499 -4.51 -8.53 20.17
CA ARG A 499 -5.61 -7.58 20.42
C ARG A 499 -6.60 -7.50 19.27
N GLU A 500 -6.12 -7.63 18.05
CA GLU A 500 -6.95 -7.51 16.85
C GLU A 500 -7.92 -8.69 16.76
N LYS A 501 -7.51 -9.90 17.18
CA LYS A 501 -8.40 -11.05 17.31
C LYS A 501 -9.52 -10.80 18.31
N LEU A 502 -9.25 -10.05 19.38
CA LEU A 502 -10.26 -9.70 20.39
C LEU A 502 -11.25 -8.66 19.85
N LEU A 503 -10.77 -7.67 19.11
CA LEU A 503 -11.63 -6.66 18.47
C LEU A 503 -12.62 -7.30 17.50
N ILE A 504 -12.14 -8.09 16.54
CA ILE A 504 -13.00 -8.66 15.48
C ILE A 504 -14.03 -9.65 16.03
N LYS A 505 -13.77 -10.28 17.18
CA LYS A 505 -14.78 -11.14 17.83
C LYS A 505 -16.03 -10.35 18.23
N GLN A 506 -15.87 -9.08 18.60
CA GLN A 506 -16.99 -8.22 19.02
C GLN A 506 -17.86 -7.81 17.83
N ASP A 507 -17.28 -7.65 16.63
CA ASP A 507 -18.03 -7.28 15.41
C ASP A 507 -19.11 -8.31 15.03
N SER A 508 -18.89 -9.60 15.32
CA SER A 508 -19.87 -10.66 15.02
C SER A 508 -21.23 -10.47 15.71
N SER A 509 -21.28 -9.70 16.80
CA SER A 509 -22.51 -9.37 17.53
C SER A 509 -23.34 -8.24 16.89
N LEU A 510 -22.76 -7.51 15.93
CA LEU A 510 -23.38 -6.34 15.28
C LEU A 510 -24.33 -6.72 14.13
N ILE A 511 -24.28 -7.97 13.64
CA ILE A 511 -25.02 -8.46 12.45
C ILE A 511 -26.56 -8.36 12.59
N ASN A 512 -27.09 -8.11 13.79
CA ASN A 512 -28.53 -8.11 14.07
C ASN A 512 -29.20 -6.72 14.17
N LYS A 513 -28.54 -5.63 13.74
CA LYS A 513 -29.10 -4.27 13.92
C LYS A 513 -29.04 -3.43 12.65
N GLY A 514 -30.21 -3.18 12.06
CA GLY A 514 -30.46 -1.91 11.36
C GLY A 514 -31.02 -2.01 9.95
N LYS A 515 -32.29 -1.59 9.80
CA LYS A 515 -32.84 -1.01 8.57
C LYS A 515 -32.49 0.48 8.60
N GLY A 516 -31.69 0.96 7.65
CA GLY A 516 -31.31 2.37 7.51
C GLY A 516 -30.89 2.68 6.07
N THR A 517 -30.94 3.95 5.66
CA THR A 517 -30.43 4.41 4.37
C THR A 517 -28.90 4.34 4.38
N ALA A 518 -28.35 3.46 3.53
CA ALA A 518 -26.96 3.02 3.59
C ALA A 518 -25.97 4.08 3.09
N ILE A 519 -24.91 4.33 3.84
CA ILE A 519 -23.67 4.88 3.29
C ILE A 519 -22.93 3.69 2.69
N GLU A 520 -22.97 3.53 1.36
CA GLU A 520 -22.26 2.43 0.70
C GLU A 520 -20.76 2.70 0.73
N TYR A 521 -20.09 1.97 1.61
CA TYR A 521 -18.65 2.06 1.78
C TYR A 521 -17.99 0.73 1.38
N ASP A 522 -17.07 0.78 0.41
CA ASP A 522 -16.37 -0.37 -0.16
C ASP A 522 -14.86 -0.22 0.05
N ASP A 523 -14.36 -0.80 1.14
CA ASP A 523 -12.95 -0.81 1.49
C ASP A 523 -12.09 -1.49 0.41
N ASN A 524 -12.63 -2.46 -0.34
CA ASN A 524 -11.89 -3.09 -1.43
C ASN A 524 -11.66 -2.09 -2.58
N VAL A 525 -12.66 -1.31 -2.95
CA VAL A 525 -12.53 -0.21 -3.93
C VAL A 525 -11.52 0.83 -3.43
N ASP A 526 -11.64 1.29 -2.19
CA ASP A 526 -10.69 2.24 -1.58
C ASP A 526 -9.25 1.69 -1.51
N SER A 527 -9.11 0.38 -1.31
CA SER A 527 -7.79 -0.27 -1.25
C SER A 527 -7.07 -0.34 -2.59
N MET A 528 -7.78 -0.22 -3.73
CA MET A 528 -7.16 -0.32 -5.06
C MET A 528 -6.12 0.77 -5.30
N GLY A 529 -6.27 1.94 -4.67
CA GLY A 529 -5.27 3.01 -4.72
C GLY A 529 -3.92 2.59 -4.16
N PHE A 530 -3.91 1.96 -2.98
CA PHE A 530 -2.67 1.46 -2.39
C PHE A 530 -2.12 0.24 -3.14
N ARG A 531 -2.98 -0.66 -3.64
CA ARG A 531 -2.55 -1.79 -4.48
C ARG A 531 -1.81 -1.29 -5.73
N TYR A 532 -2.35 -0.28 -6.40
CA TYR A 532 -1.72 0.37 -7.55
C TYR A 532 -0.34 0.96 -7.18
N GLU A 533 -0.25 1.73 -6.10
CA GLU A 533 1.02 2.33 -5.66
C GLU A 533 2.10 1.26 -5.39
N ALA A 534 1.73 0.18 -4.69
CA ALA A 534 2.66 -0.91 -4.40
C ALA A 534 3.12 -1.64 -5.68
N LEU A 535 2.21 -1.91 -6.62
CA LEU A 535 2.53 -2.57 -7.89
C LEU A 535 3.39 -1.68 -8.80
N LEU A 536 3.16 -0.38 -8.81
CA LEU A 536 3.98 0.57 -9.57
C LEU A 536 5.43 0.60 -9.06
N ILE A 537 5.64 0.53 -7.75
CA ILE A 537 7.00 0.44 -7.17
C ILE A 537 7.68 -0.87 -7.60
N LEU A 538 6.95 -1.99 -7.59
CA LEU A 538 7.48 -3.29 -8.03
C LEU A 538 7.81 -3.30 -9.53
N TYR A 539 6.97 -2.66 -10.35
CA TYR A 539 7.25 -2.47 -11.77
C TYR A 539 8.51 -1.64 -12.00
N ILE A 540 8.68 -0.51 -11.29
CA ILE A 540 9.91 0.29 -11.42
C ILE A 540 11.13 -0.54 -11.06
N ARG A 541 11.03 -1.44 -10.07
CA ARG A 541 12.10 -2.40 -9.80
C ARG A 541 12.31 -3.37 -10.96
N SER A 542 11.26 -3.96 -11.55
CA SER A 542 11.41 -4.94 -12.65
C SER A 542 12.21 -4.36 -13.82
N LEU A 543 12.03 -3.06 -14.11
CA LEU A 543 12.77 -2.35 -15.16
C LEU A 543 14.31 -2.39 -15.00
N PHE A 544 14.84 -2.56 -13.79
CA PHE A 544 16.29 -2.64 -13.56
C PHE A 544 16.80 -4.06 -13.37
N PHE A 545 16.00 -4.96 -12.78
CA PHE A 545 16.48 -6.25 -12.26
C PHE A 545 16.06 -7.46 -13.08
N ASP A 546 15.02 -7.34 -13.89
CA ASP A 546 14.44 -8.48 -14.62
C ASP A 546 14.87 -8.50 -16.09
N SER A 547 15.70 -7.54 -16.52
CA SER A 547 16.23 -7.38 -17.88
C SER A 547 17.34 -8.38 -18.26
N ASN A 548 17.31 -9.62 -17.76
CA ASN A 548 18.41 -10.59 -17.94
C ASN A 548 18.44 -11.29 -19.32
N ASP A 549 17.52 -11.00 -20.24
CA ASP A 549 17.64 -11.45 -21.64
C ASP A 549 18.15 -10.29 -22.52
N ILE A 550 19.44 -9.99 -22.41
CA ILE A 550 20.14 -8.97 -23.21
C ILE A 550 20.37 -9.43 -24.67
N GLU A 551 19.94 -10.64 -25.07
CA GLU A 551 20.20 -11.16 -26.42
C GLU A 551 18.99 -11.21 -27.37
N ASP A 552 17.76 -10.97 -26.91
CA ASP A 552 16.60 -10.87 -27.80
C ASP A 552 15.90 -9.51 -27.64
N LYS A 553 15.57 -8.90 -28.78
CA LYS A 553 15.03 -7.54 -28.97
C LYS A 553 13.99 -7.12 -27.92
N PRO A 554 13.87 -5.80 -27.63
CA PRO A 554 12.78 -5.26 -26.84
C PRO A 554 11.47 -5.46 -27.60
N THR A 555 10.82 -6.60 -27.39
CA THR A 555 9.41 -6.77 -27.74
C THR A 555 8.62 -6.51 -26.45
N ALA A 556 7.50 -5.81 -26.59
CA ALA A 556 6.69 -5.21 -25.51
C ALA A 556 6.19 -6.19 -24.41
N TYR A 557 6.44 -7.50 -24.54
CA TYR A 557 5.86 -8.56 -23.70
C TYR A 557 6.88 -9.37 -22.86
N SER A 558 8.08 -8.87 -22.58
CA SER A 558 9.08 -9.62 -21.80
C SER A 558 8.93 -9.51 -20.27
N ASP A 559 8.14 -8.56 -19.74
CA ASP A 559 8.01 -8.40 -18.29
C ASP A 559 7.06 -9.45 -17.68
N GLN A 560 7.65 -10.48 -17.07
CA GLN A 560 6.94 -11.51 -16.31
C GLN A 560 6.00 -10.90 -15.25
N PHE A 561 6.36 -9.75 -14.67
CA PHE A 561 5.53 -9.05 -13.70
C PHE A 561 4.22 -8.55 -14.32
N ILE A 562 4.28 -7.89 -15.49
CA ILE A 562 3.08 -7.39 -16.20
C ILE A 562 2.15 -8.56 -16.54
N LYS A 563 2.70 -9.69 -16.98
CA LYS A 563 1.91 -10.90 -17.26
C LYS A 563 1.16 -11.41 -16.03
N LEU A 564 1.87 -11.57 -14.91
CA LEU A 564 1.27 -12.05 -13.67
C LEU A 564 0.20 -11.09 -13.14
N LEU A 565 0.49 -9.79 -13.16
CA LEU A 565 -0.44 -8.74 -12.76
C LEU A 565 -1.69 -8.71 -13.65
N GLY A 566 -1.52 -8.72 -14.97
CA GLY A 566 -2.64 -8.69 -15.92
C GLY A 566 -3.55 -9.90 -15.75
N ASN A 567 -2.98 -11.10 -15.58
CA ASN A 567 -3.76 -12.30 -15.30
C ASN A 567 -4.56 -12.21 -14.00
N ALA A 568 -4.04 -11.56 -12.96
CA ALA A 568 -4.79 -11.32 -11.72
C ALA A 568 -5.93 -10.30 -11.94
N LEU A 569 -5.68 -9.21 -12.68
CA LEU A 569 -6.69 -8.20 -13.00
C LEU A 569 -7.82 -8.76 -13.88
N LEU A 570 -7.54 -9.70 -14.77
CA LEU A 570 -8.58 -10.37 -15.56
C LEU A 570 -9.53 -11.23 -14.70
N LYS A 571 -9.08 -11.72 -13.54
CA LYS A 571 -9.89 -12.54 -12.63
C LYS A 571 -10.78 -11.74 -11.67
N ILE A 572 -10.44 -10.50 -11.35
CA ILE A 572 -11.24 -9.70 -10.40
C ILE A 572 -12.50 -9.12 -11.05
N LYS A 573 -13.49 -8.73 -10.23
CA LYS A 573 -14.70 -8.04 -10.69
C LYS A 573 -14.40 -6.69 -11.36
N PHE A 574 -15.22 -6.33 -12.35
CA PHE A 574 -15.08 -5.09 -13.12
C PHE A 574 -14.97 -3.84 -12.24
N LYS A 575 -15.78 -3.69 -11.18
CA LYS A 575 -15.69 -2.51 -10.29
C LYS A 575 -14.31 -2.30 -9.63
N TYR A 576 -13.62 -3.39 -9.28
CA TYR A 576 -12.29 -3.31 -8.68
C TYR A 576 -11.25 -3.05 -9.78
N PHE A 577 -11.42 -3.69 -10.94
CA PHE A 577 -10.61 -3.43 -12.13
C PHE A 577 -10.66 -1.94 -12.52
N GLU A 578 -11.84 -1.36 -12.61
CA GLU A 578 -12.04 0.06 -12.88
C GLU A 578 -11.37 0.95 -11.82
N ALA A 579 -11.59 0.65 -10.53
CA ALA A 579 -10.99 1.38 -9.42
C ALA A 579 -9.45 1.34 -9.44
N PHE A 580 -8.85 0.23 -9.91
CA PHE A 580 -7.41 0.11 -10.12
C PHE A 580 -6.88 1.15 -11.12
N PHE A 581 -7.48 1.26 -12.30
CA PHE A 581 -7.04 2.22 -13.31
C PHE A 581 -7.35 3.66 -12.93
N LYS A 582 -8.48 3.91 -12.25
CA LYS A 582 -8.80 5.24 -11.70
C LYS A 582 -7.76 5.72 -10.67
N ALA A 583 -7.05 4.82 -10.01
CA ALA A 583 -5.97 5.19 -9.08
C ALA A 583 -4.76 5.86 -9.74
N HIS A 584 -4.51 5.62 -11.04
CA HIS A 584 -3.44 6.27 -11.79
C HIS A 584 -3.54 7.82 -11.73
N GLY A 585 -4.74 8.38 -11.86
CA GLY A 585 -4.92 9.84 -11.85
C GLY A 585 -4.81 10.50 -10.47
N ASN A 586 -4.97 9.73 -9.39
CA ASN A 586 -5.15 10.25 -8.03
C ASN A 586 -4.23 9.58 -7.00
N ASN A 587 -3.10 9.01 -7.44
CA ASN A 587 -2.17 8.39 -6.49
C ASN A 587 -1.26 9.44 -5.85
N SER A 588 -0.92 9.16 -4.61
CA SER A 588 -0.13 10.04 -3.78
C SER A 588 1.38 9.80 -3.93
N ILE A 589 1.76 8.80 -4.72
CA ILE A 589 3.14 8.47 -5.05
C ILE A 589 3.67 9.22 -6.29
N SER A 590 2.78 9.83 -7.09
CA SER A 590 3.10 10.63 -8.28
C SER A 590 4.06 11.80 -8.02
N VAL A 591 4.14 12.30 -6.78
CA VAL A 591 5.13 13.31 -6.36
C VAL A 591 6.55 12.71 -6.37
N ILE A 592 6.68 11.43 -6.03
CA ILE A 592 7.95 10.73 -5.88
C ILE A 592 8.37 10.09 -7.21
N ILE A 593 7.45 9.39 -7.87
CA ILE A 593 7.71 8.64 -9.10
C ILE A 593 7.54 9.56 -10.33
N PRO A 594 8.52 9.61 -11.25
CA PRO A 594 8.36 10.32 -12.52
C PRO A 594 7.15 9.80 -13.33
N LYS A 595 6.31 10.71 -13.82
CA LYS A 595 5.12 10.39 -14.65
C LYS A 595 5.42 9.48 -15.84
N LYS A 596 6.61 9.57 -16.43
CA LYS A 596 7.04 8.69 -17.53
C LYS A 596 7.03 7.20 -17.16
N TYR A 597 7.50 6.83 -15.96
CA TYR A 597 7.49 5.43 -15.51
C TYR A 597 6.08 4.95 -15.19
N GLU A 598 5.26 5.87 -14.70
CA GLU A 598 3.85 5.60 -14.45
C GLU A 598 3.06 5.35 -15.75
N LYS A 599 3.29 6.18 -16.78
CA LYS A 599 2.72 5.98 -18.11
C LYS A 599 3.19 4.67 -18.73
N LYS A 600 4.50 4.39 -18.65
CA LYS A 600 5.07 3.12 -19.14
C LYS A 600 4.40 1.91 -18.48
N PHE A 601 4.23 1.95 -17.15
CA PHE A 601 3.52 0.91 -16.41
C PHE A 601 2.10 0.68 -16.91
N ILE A 602 1.29 1.75 -16.98
CA ILE A 602 -0.10 1.65 -17.38
C ILE A 602 -0.24 1.20 -18.83
N PHE A 603 0.55 1.73 -19.76
CA PHE A 603 0.45 1.35 -21.17
C PHE A 603 0.94 -0.08 -21.42
N SER A 604 2.03 -0.52 -20.79
CA SER A 604 2.45 -1.94 -20.86
C SER A 604 1.38 -2.87 -20.31
N LEU A 605 0.66 -2.46 -19.26
CA LEU A 605 -0.40 -3.25 -18.67
C LEU A 605 -1.66 -3.27 -19.55
N ILE A 606 -2.06 -2.13 -20.11
CA ILE A 606 -3.20 -2.03 -21.03
C ILE A 606 -2.93 -2.90 -22.27
N ASP A 607 -1.76 -2.77 -22.86
CA ASP A 607 -1.32 -3.55 -24.01
C ASP A 607 -1.46 -5.05 -23.73
N TYR A 608 -0.83 -5.53 -22.64
CA TYR A 608 -0.94 -6.94 -22.24
C TYR A 608 -2.40 -7.38 -22.04
N LEU A 609 -3.23 -6.58 -21.36
CA LEU A 609 -4.61 -6.94 -21.08
C LEU A 609 -5.48 -6.98 -22.34
N ILE A 610 -5.29 -6.06 -23.28
CA ILE A 610 -6.02 -6.06 -24.56
C ILE A 610 -5.62 -7.28 -25.37
N THR A 611 -4.31 -7.56 -25.47
CA THR A 611 -3.79 -8.75 -26.16
C THR A 611 -4.31 -10.04 -25.53
N GLU A 612 -4.38 -10.13 -24.20
CA GLU A 612 -4.93 -11.31 -23.52
C GLU A 612 -6.44 -11.45 -23.64
N ILE A 613 -7.20 -10.35 -23.66
CA ILE A 613 -8.66 -10.43 -23.83
C ILE A 613 -9.02 -10.82 -25.26
N THR A 614 -8.34 -10.23 -26.24
CA THR A 614 -8.68 -10.40 -27.65
C THR A 614 -7.99 -11.61 -28.29
N LYS A 615 -6.90 -12.10 -27.69
CA LYS A 615 -6.00 -13.14 -28.23
C LYS A 615 -5.34 -12.76 -29.55
N LEU A 616 -5.31 -11.46 -29.88
CA LEU A 616 -4.76 -10.96 -31.13
C LEU A 616 -3.29 -10.60 -30.89
N VAL A 617 -2.39 -11.46 -31.35
CA VAL A 617 -0.93 -11.38 -31.10
C VAL A 617 -0.25 -10.25 -31.89
N GLU A 618 -0.90 -9.73 -32.93
CA GLU A 618 -0.31 -8.82 -33.93
C GLU A 618 -0.78 -7.36 -33.82
N ILE A 619 -1.58 -7.00 -32.81
CA ILE A 619 -2.22 -5.69 -32.73
C ILE A 619 -1.35 -4.70 -31.98
N TYR A 620 -0.38 -4.16 -32.73
CA TYR A 620 0.28 -2.86 -32.57
C TYR A 620 1.04 -2.58 -31.27
N ASP A 621 2.19 -1.91 -31.39
CA ASP A 621 2.84 -1.27 -30.25
C ASP A 621 1.90 -0.17 -29.71
N ILE A 622 1.02 -0.52 -28.77
CA ILE A 622 0.13 0.41 -28.05
C ILE A 622 0.95 1.43 -27.23
N LEU A 623 2.24 1.14 -26.99
CA LEU A 623 3.18 2.17 -26.57
C LEU A 623 3.46 3.10 -27.77
N PRO A 624 2.98 4.36 -27.76
CA PRO A 624 3.51 5.33 -28.71
C PRO A 624 5.02 5.42 -28.52
N ASN A 625 5.76 5.36 -29.62
CA ASN A 625 7.19 5.56 -29.55
C ASN A 625 7.43 6.99 -29.05
N LEU A 626 8.25 7.18 -28.01
CA LEU A 626 8.43 8.50 -27.38
C LEU A 626 9.03 9.54 -28.35
N ASP A 627 9.59 9.08 -29.47
CA ASP A 627 10.15 9.89 -30.55
C ASP A 627 9.14 10.27 -31.64
N GLU A 628 7.90 9.75 -31.60
CA GLU A 628 6.86 10.05 -32.59
C GLU A 628 6.27 11.45 -32.40
N SER A 629 5.91 12.07 -33.52
CA SER A 629 5.16 13.33 -33.50
C SER A 629 3.74 13.12 -32.96
N SER A 630 3.14 14.16 -32.38
CA SER A 630 1.78 14.08 -31.84
C SER A 630 0.73 13.70 -32.90
N GLU A 631 0.95 14.10 -34.16
CA GLU A 631 0.10 13.71 -35.31
C GLU A 631 0.23 12.22 -35.68
N GLU A 632 1.43 11.64 -35.59
CA GLU A 632 1.65 10.20 -35.80
C GLU A 632 0.99 9.38 -34.70
N ILE A 633 1.15 9.80 -33.45
CA ILE A 633 0.47 9.19 -32.30
C ILE A 633 -1.04 9.26 -32.49
N ALA A 634 -1.59 10.42 -32.88
CA ALA A 634 -3.02 10.59 -33.12
C ALA A 634 -3.55 9.62 -34.19
N LYS A 635 -2.82 9.46 -35.30
CA LYS A 635 -3.18 8.52 -36.38
C LYS A 635 -3.13 7.07 -35.91
N SER A 636 -2.10 6.67 -35.16
CA SER A 636 -1.98 5.33 -34.59
C SER A 636 -3.12 5.03 -33.61
N VAL A 637 -3.47 5.99 -32.75
CA VAL A 637 -4.58 5.89 -31.80
C VAL A 637 -5.92 5.81 -32.52
N GLU A 638 -6.15 6.67 -33.52
CA GLU A 638 -7.36 6.66 -34.34
C GLU A 638 -7.53 5.31 -35.04
N PHE A 639 -6.47 4.84 -35.70
CA PHE A 639 -6.47 3.55 -36.37
C PHE A 639 -6.80 2.41 -35.40
N PHE A 640 -6.09 2.33 -34.27
CA PHE A 640 -6.30 1.29 -33.26
C PHE A 640 -7.74 1.25 -32.72
N ILE A 641 -8.31 2.40 -32.31
CA ILE A 641 -9.62 2.43 -31.66
C ILE A 641 -10.74 2.04 -32.63
N LEU A 642 -10.58 2.40 -33.92
CA LEU A 642 -11.56 2.15 -34.97
C LEU A 642 -11.52 0.72 -35.51
N GLU A 643 -10.57 -0.12 -35.09
CA GLU A 643 -10.48 -1.48 -35.59
C GLU A 643 -11.59 -2.38 -35.04
N GLU A 644 -12.51 -2.76 -35.94
CA GLU A 644 -13.72 -3.52 -35.63
C GLU A 644 -13.40 -4.91 -35.05
N TYR A 645 -12.35 -5.55 -35.55
CA TYR A 645 -11.98 -6.91 -35.19
C TYR A 645 -11.54 -7.06 -33.73
N ILE A 646 -11.10 -5.96 -33.09
CA ILE A 646 -10.80 -5.92 -31.65
C ILE A 646 -12.08 -6.24 -30.86
N TYR A 647 -13.20 -5.64 -31.21
CA TYR A 647 -14.48 -5.85 -30.52
C TYR A 647 -15.13 -7.17 -30.91
N GLN A 648 -15.07 -7.53 -32.20
CA GLN A 648 -15.60 -8.81 -32.71
C GLN A 648 -14.93 -10.00 -32.02
N SER A 649 -13.63 -9.93 -31.71
CA SER A 649 -12.91 -11.01 -31.04
C SER A 649 -13.54 -11.45 -29.72
N VAL A 650 -14.21 -10.55 -28.99
CA VAL A 650 -14.88 -10.88 -27.72
C VAL A 650 -16.28 -11.45 -27.95
N THR A 651 -17.02 -10.94 -28.94
CA THR A 651 -18.38 -11.45 -29.25
C THR A 651 -18.36 -12.77 -30.00
N ASP A 652 -17.30 -13.04 -30.75
CA ASP A 652 -17.12 -14.29 -31.50
C ASP A 652 -16.47 -15.39 -30.66
N ASP A 653 -15.95 -15.06 -29.48
CA ASP A 653 -15.39 -16.01 -28.52
C ASP A 653 -16.48 -16.92 -27.93
N VAL A 654 -16.44 -18.19 -28.30
CA VAL A 654 -17.37 -19.22 -27.82
C VAL A 654 -17.01 -19.76 -26.43
N THR A 655 -15.84 -19.39 -25.89
CA THR A 655 -15.31 -19.95 -24.63
C THR A 655 -15.91 -19.35 -23.37
N HIS A 656 -16.70 -18.28 -23.46
CA HIS A 656 -17.36 -17.66 -22.31
C HIS A 656 -18.23 -18.65 -21.54
N GLU A 657 -17.96 -18.85 -20.25
CA GLU A 657 -18.68 -19.83 -19.41
C GLU A 657 -20.08 -19.37 -18.96
N SER A 658 -20.37 -18.07 -19.00
CA SER A 658 -21.61 -17.46 -18.51
C SER A 658 -21.83 -16.06 -19.07
N TRP A 659 -23.05 -15.55 -18.92
CA TRP A 659 -23.38 -14.15 -19.21
C TRP A 659 -22.53 -13.18 -18.40
N GLU A 660 -22.34 -13.46 -17.11
CA GLU A 660 -21.52 -12.64 -16.22
C GLU A 660 -20.05 -12.61 -16.66
N SER A 661 -19.53 -13.75 -17.17
CA SER A 661 -18.18 -13.84 -17.73
C SER A 661 -18.03 -12.94 -18.96
N PHE A 662 -18.91 -13.10 -19.95
CA PHE A 662 -18.94 -12.26 -21.16
C PHE A 662 -19.05 -10.78 -20.80
N LYS A 663 -20.05 -10.42 -19.98
CA LYS A 663 -20.29 -9.03 -19.55
C LYS A 663 -19.07 -8.45 -18.87
N CYS A 664 -18.40 -9.20 -18.00
CA CYS A 664 -17.19 -8.75 -17.31
C CYS A 664 -16.05 -8.45 -18.31
N ILE A 665 -15.80 -9.36 -19.26
CA ILE A 665 -14.75 -9.21 -20.28
C ILE A 665 -15.07 -8.04 -21.22
N TRP A 666 -16.32 -7.95 -21.70
CA TRP A 666 -16.79 -6.86 -22.56
C TRP A 666 -16.61 -5.48 -21.91
N LEU A 667 -16.99 -5.35 -20.64
CA LEU A 667 -16.81 -4.11 -19.89
C LEU A 667 -15.32 -3.77 -19.71
N LYS A 668 -14.47 -4.75 -19.40
CA LYS A 668 -13.02 -4.56 -19.26
C LYS A 668 -12.37 -4.09 -20.56
N LEU A 669 -12.67 -4.74 -21.69
CA LEU A 669 -12.11 -4.35 -22.99
C LEU A 669 -12.46 -2.90 -23.33
N ASN A 670 -13.76 -2.57 -23.29
CA ASN A 670 -14.23 -1.22 -23.61
C ASN A 670 -13.64 -0.17 -22.67
N PHE A 671 -13.52 -0.50 -21.38
CA PHE A 671 -12.89 0.39 -20.41
C PHE A 671 -11.39 0.58 -20.66
N LEU A 672 -10.65 -0.47 -21.02
CA LEU A 672 -9.22 -0.40 -21.35
C LEU A 672 -8.97 0.50 -22.56
N ILE A 673 -9.73 0.29 -23.65
CA ILE A 673 -9.61 1.11 -24.86
C ILE A 673 -9.98 2.57 -24.55
N ALA A 674 -11.03 2.80 -23.76
CA ALA A 674 -11.41 4.15 -23.32
C ALA A 674 -10.34 4.82 -22.47
N THR A 675 -9.72 4.06 -21.57
CA THR A 675 -8.65 4.54 -20.69
C THR A 675 -7.40 4.90 -21.49
N TYR A 676 -7.01 4.02 -22.43
CA TYR A 676 -5.93 4.30 -23.37
C TYR A 676 -6.20 5.59 -24.16
N PHE A 677 -7.37 5.66 -24.79
CA PHE A 677 -7.78 6.81 -25.58
C PHE A 677 -7.79 8.11 -24.77
N TYR A 678 -8.33 8.06 -23.55
CA TYR A 678 -8.34 9.20 -22.64
C TYR A 678 -6.93 9.74 -22.37
N TYR A 679 -5.99 8.87 -22.03
CA TYR A 679 -4.62 9.29 -21.75
C TYR A 679 -3.94 9.90 -22.98
N GLN A 680 -4.15 9.31 -24.16
CA GLN A 680 -3.62 9.86 -25.40
C GLN A 680 -4.19 11.25 -25.68
N ILE A 681 -5.52 11.43 -25.61
CA ILE A 681 -6.14 12.74 -25.79
C ILE A 681 -5.62 13.77 -24.77
N MET A 682 -5.35 13.35 -23.54
CA MET A 682 -4.81 14.25 -22.51
C MET A 682 -3.38 14.71 -22.83
N ASP A 683 -2.61 13.91 -23.55
CA ASP A 683 -1.21 14.19 -23.90
C ASP A 683 -1.05 14.95 -25.22
N ILE A 684 -1.68 14.49 -26.32
CA ILE A 684 -1.54 15.11 -27.66
C ILE A 684 -2.60 16.19 -27.93
N GLY A 685 -3.76 16.13 -27.26
CA GLY A 685 -4.90 17.01 -27.54
C GLY A 685 -5.75 16.56 -28.73
N LEU A 686 -6.97 17.11 -28.83
CA LEU A 686 -7.95 16.71 -29.87
C LEU A 686 -7.66 17.28 -31.26
N ASN A 687 -6.86 18.36 -31.35
CA ASN A 687 -6.61 19.06 -32.62
C ASN A 687 -5.72 18.26 -33.58
N ASP A 688 -5.01 17.26 -33.08
CA ASP A 688 -4.09 16.43 -33.85
C ASP A 688 -4.78 15.22 -34.50
N PHE A 689 -6.05 14.99 -34.17
CA PHE A 689 -6.89 13.96 -34.80
C PHE A 689 -7.49 14.44 -36.13
N SER A 690 -7.91 13.49 -36.98
CA SER A 690 -8.54 13.82 -38.27
C SER A 690 -9.81 14.67 -38.11
N SER A 691 -10.11 15.52 -39.10
CA SER A 691 -11.27 16.41 -39.03
C SER A 691 -12.62 15.67 -38.98
N ASP A 692 -12.67 14.43 -39.45
CA ASP A 692 -13.84 13.56 -39.43
C ASP A 692 -13.84 12.57 -38.24
N PHE A 693 -12.85 12.68 -37.34
CA PHE A 693 -12.66 11.76 -36.22
C PHE A 693 -13.89 11.64 -35.31
N ILE A 694 -14.56 12.76 -35.02
CA ILE A 694 -15.78 12.78 -34.19
C ILE A 694 -16.89 11.93 -34.82
N ASP A 695 -17.04 11.95 -36.15
CA ASP A 695 -18.06 11.17 -36.85
C ASP A 695 -17.66 9.70 -36.95
N LYS A 696 -16.37 9.39 -37.07
CA LYS A 696 -15.85 8.02 -36.98
C LYS A 696 -16.10 7.40 -35.61
N ILE A 697 -15.85 8.14 -34.53
CA ILE A 697 -16.11 7.70 -33.15
C ILE A 697 -17.60 7.43 -32.91
N LYS A 698 -18.51 8.28 -33.43
CA LYS A 698 -19.96 8.02 -33.36
C LYS A 698 -20.36 6.72 -34.04
N LYS A 699 -19.79 6.44 -35.23
CA LYS A 699 -20.06 5.20 -35.96
C LYS A 699 -19.56 3.99 -35.18
N LEU A 700 -18.39 4.10 -34.57
CA LEU A 700 -17.85 3.05 -33.71
C LEU A 700 -18.72 2.81 -32.48
N ASP A 701 -19.21 3.86 -31.81
CA ASP A 701 -20.13 3.72 -30.66
C ASP A 701 -21.37 2.91 -31.04
N ASN A 702 -21.97 3.19 -32.20
CA ASN A 702 -23.12 2.44 -32.72
C ASN A 702 -22.75 0.99 -33.09
N PHE A 703 -21.63 0.79 -33.77
CA PHE A 703 -21.14 -0.54 -34.13
C PHE A 703 -20.96 -1.45 -32.91
N ARG A 704 -20.43 -0.92 -31.80
CA ARG A 704 -20.27 -1.68 -30.55
C ARG A 704 -21.61 -2.07 -29.93
N ILE A 705 -22.63 -1.22 -30.02
CA ILE A 705 -24.00 -1.53 -29.57
C ILE A 705 -24.58 -2.65 -30.44
N ASP A 706 -24.44 -2.54 -31.76
CA ASP A 706 -24.92 -3.55 -32.71
C ASP A 706 -24.29 -4.92 -32.45
N LEU A 707 -22.96 -4.97 -32.23
CA LEU A 707 -22.24 -6.20 -31.87
C LEU A 707 -22.73 -6.80 -30.55
N TYR A 708 -22.91 -5.99 -29.51
CA TYR A 708 -23.36 -6.45 -28.21
C TYR A 708 -24.80 -7.02 -28.27
N ASN A 709 -25.70 -6.32 -28.96
CA ASN A 709 -27.08 -6.78 -29.15
C ASN A 709 -27.12 -8.06 -29.99
N ALA A 710 -26.33 -8.15 -31.07
CA ALA A 710 -26.21 -9.35 -31.87
C ALA A 710 -25.73 -10.56 -31.04
N PHE A 711 -24.78 -10.36 -30.13
CA PHE A 711 -24.33 -11.39 -29.19
C PHE A 711 -25.48 -11.90 -28.30
N ILE A 712 -26.26 -10.99 -27.71
CA ILE A 712 -27.41 -11.35 -26.86
C ILE A 712 -28.46 -12.11 -27.67
N GLU A 713 -28.77 -11.67 -28.88
CA GLU A 713 -29.75 -12.33 -29.74
C GLU A 713 -29.33 -13.76 -30.10
N LYS A 714 -28.05 -13.96 -30.41
CA LYS A 714 -27.46 -15.28 -30.69
C LYS A 714 -27.63 -16.24 -29.50
N HIS A 715 -27.42 -15.74 -28.28
CA HIS A 715 -27.46 -16.54 -27.04
C HIS A 715 -28.85 -16.64 -26.39
N SER A 716 -29.89 -16.02 -26.94
CA SER A 716 -31.24 -15.97 -26.33
C SER A 716 -32.31 -16.78 -27.07
N SER A 717 -31.97 -17.47 -28.17
CA SER A 717 -32.96 -18.13 -29.03
C SER A 717 -33.10 -19.64 -28.82
N LYS A 718 -34.31 -20.19 -29.03
CA LYS A 718 -34.62 -21.63 -29.16
C LYS A 718 -34.07 -22.22 -30.47
N SER A 719 -32.84 -21.87 -30.83
CA SER A 719 -32.20 -22.40 -32.01
C SER A 719 -31.87 -23.88 -31.77
N THR A 720 -32.49 -24.74 -32.58
CA THR A 720 -32.38 -26.21 -32.52
C THR A 720 -31.01 -26.75 -32.93
N PHE A 721 -29.97 -25.91 -33.03
CA PHE A 721 -28.66 -26.23 -33.61
C PHE A 721 -27.49 -25.60 -32.85
N HIS A 722 -27.52 -25.59 -31.51
CA HIS A 722 -26.48 -24.92 -30.73
C HIS A 722 -25.87 -25.86 -29.69
N ASP A 723 -25.15 -26.88 -30.16
CA ASP A 723 -24.27 -27.71 -29.31
C ASP A 723 -22.94 -27.00 -28.99
N ASP A 724 -22.69 -25.81 -29.55
CA ASP A 724 -21.38 -25.14 -29.51
C ASP A 724 -21.25 -23.98 -28.48
N TYR A 725 -22.33 -23.58 -27.79
CA TYR A 725 -22.26 -22.50 -26.77
C TYR A 725 -22.27 -23.06 -25.35
N ASN A 726 -21.40 -22.50 -24.50
CA ASN A 726 -21.28 -22.90 -23.09
C ASN A 726 -22.44 -22.43 -22.19
N PHE A 727 -23.21 -21.42 -22.62
CA PHE A 727 -24.36 -20.90 -21.87
C PHE A 727 -25.45 -20.33 -22.79
N MET A 728 -26.66 -20.19 -22.24
CA MET A 728 -27.81 -19.55 -22.90
C MET A 728 -28.40 -18.48 -21.97
N ILE A 729 -28.96 -17.42 -22.56
CA ILE A 729 -29.67 -16.35 -21.86
C ILE A 729 -31.16 -16.67 -21.87
N ASP A 730 -31.79 -16.63 -20.70
CA ASP A 730 -33.24 -16.81 -20.60
C ASP A 730 -33.99 -15.74 -21.39
N GLU A 731 -35.00 -16.15 -22.16
CA GLU A 731 -35.81 -15.28 -23.02
C GLU A 731 -36.46 -14.12 -22.22
N LYS A 732 -36.72 -14.34 -20.92
CA LYS A 732 -37.26 -13.33 -19.99
C LYS A 732 -36.24 -12.26 -19.59
N ASP A 733 -34.95 -12.57 -19.63
CA ASP A 733 -33.87 -11.66 -19.30
C ASP A 733 -33.25 -11.00 -20.53
N LYS A 734 -33.53 -11.52 -21.74
CA LYS A 734 -33.10 -10.94 -23.02
C LYS A 734 -33.42 -9.45 -23.12
N ASP A 735 -34.67 -9.08 -22.90
CA ASP A 735 -35.13 -7.69 -23.01
C ASP A 735 -34.50 -6.77 -21.96
N ARG A 736 -33.98 -7.34 -20.85
CA ARG A 736 -33.25 -6.58 -19.82
C ARG A 736 -31.80 -6.29 -20.20
N TYR A 737 -31.25 -7.05 -21.14
CA TYR A 737 -29.85 -6.95 -21.54
C TYR A 737 -29.66 -6.20 -22.86
N LEU A 738 -30.67 -6.18 -23.74
CA LEU A 738 -30.62 -5.42 -24.97
C LEU A 738 -30.49 -3.91 -24.69
N ILE A 739 -29.66 -3.25 -25.48
CA ILE A 739 -29.43 -1.81 -25.40
C ILE A 739 -30.24 -1.14 -26.51
N THR A 740 -31.17 -0.28 -26.12
CA THR A 740 -32.05 0.46 -27.04
C THR A 740 -31.59 1.90 -27.28
N ASP A 741 -30.85 2.48 -26.34
CA ASP A 741 -30.29 3.83 -26.47
C ASP A 741 -28.78 3.83 -26.17
N THR A 742 -28.03 4.59 -26.98
CA THR A 742 -26.63 4.97 -26.75
C THR A 742 -26.36 5.61 -25.39
N SER A 743 -27.38 6.18 -24.72
CA SER A 743 -27.25 6.74 -23.37
C SER A 743 -27.29 5.69 -22.25
N GLU A 744 -27.75 4.47 -22.56
CA GLU A 744 -27.95 3.37 -21.61
C GLU A 744 -26.79 2.37 -21.60
N VAL A 745 -25.71 2.64 -22.35
CA VAL A 745 -24.59 1.71 -22.42
C VAL A 745 -23.90 1.56 -21.05
N PRO A 746 -23.62 0.34 -20.58
CA PRO A 746 -22.91 0.12 -19.32
C PRO A 746 -21.39 0.32 -19.45
N TRP A 747 -20.90 0.69 -20.64
CA TRP A 747 -19.49 0.98 -20.92
C TRP A 747 -19.28 2.44 -21.35
N VAL A 748 -18.02 2.87 -21.39
CA VAL A 748 -17.67 4.25 -21.76
C VAL A 748 -18.02 4.55 -23.22
N ASN A 749 -18.87 5.55 -23.41
CA ASN A 749 -19.19 6.13 -24.70
C ASN A 749 -18.02 7.04 -25.13
N PHE A 750 -17.38 6.72 -26.26
CA PHE A 750 -16.17 7.44 -26.69
C PHE A 750 -16.49 8.87 -27.12
N LYS A 751 -17.64 9.10 -27.74
CA LYS A 751 -18.10 10.44 -28.07
C LYS A 751 -18.27 11.29 -26.81
N LEU A 752 -18.88 10.75 -25.75
CA LEU A 752 -19.02 11.47 -24.48
C LEU A 752 -17.65 11.88 -23.91
N LEU A 753 -16.65 11.01 -24.03
CA LEU A 753 -15.28 11.30 -23.60
C LEU A 753 -14.66 12.48 -24.38
N VAL A 754 -14.85 12.50 -25.69
CA VAL A 754 -14.43 13.61 -26.57
C VAL A 754 -15.19 14.90 -26.22
N ASP A 755 -16.50 14.82 -26.01
CA ASP A 755 -17.35 15.97 -25.66
C ASP A 755 -16.95 16.58 -24.31
N LEU A 756 -16.66 15.75 -23.29
CA LEU A 756 -16.15 16.20 -21.99
C LEU A 756 -14.80 16.90 -22.10
N LYS A 757 -13.89 16.37 -22.94
CA LYS A 757 -12.60 17.03 -23.18
C LYS A 757 -12.78 18.37 -23.88
N MET A 758 -13.61 18.45 -24.92
CA MET A 758 -13.92 19.72 -25.59
C MET A 758 -14.55 20.73 -24.64
N ALA A 759 -15.41 20.29 -23.73
CA ALA A 759 -16.00 21.16 -22.71
C ALA A 759 -14.94 21.68 -21.72
N SER A 760 -13.97 20.86 -21.34
CA SER A 760 -12.87 21.28 -20.44
C SER A 760 -11.87 22.26 -21.06
N GLN A 761 -11.85 22.38 -22.39
CA GLN A 761 -10.98 23.30 -23.13
C GLN A 761 -11.63 24.67 -23.41
N LYS A 762 -12.94 24.79 -23.20
CA LYS A 762 -13.69 26.05 -23.29
C LYS A 762 -13.75 26.72 -21.92
#